data_AF-A0A2H9Q490-F1
#
_entry.id   AF-A0A2H9Q490-F1
#
_cell.length_a   1.000
_cell.length_b   1.000
_cell.length_c   1.000
_cell.angle_alpha   90.00
_cell.angle_beta   90.00
_cell.angle_gamma   90.00
#
_symmetry.space_group_name_H-M   'P 1'
#
loop_
_entity.id
_entity.type
_entity.pdbx_description
1 polymer ?
#
loop_
_entity_poly.entity_id
_entity_poly.type
_entity_poly.pdbx_seq_one_letter_code
_entity_poly.pdbx_strand_id
1 'polypeptide(L)'
;MKGGLIKNNMRFNFRKIASVLASAAMIGSTVGIAAAASFPAPFVSGSNADVAIVVGSSAANTDYLAAVDLGQSLQSSLSGTGSSTDTVSGEAYELWTSSTKIYLNDSINKARTSVTSSYLPNALKDSSFQGDVTATYTQKVDLGFDANTNNRLAFGQHPTSDDDPTYAFDLGTTSGLAVYNLSVNFNKAIGFNSSDSEGQTLDLFGTEYTVGAETDATNLILLGSATKVSLDSVSNPSAEVTVAGKTYTVELVSASDSAATIKVTDSDGNSDSREITEDTSKTVRNVEIAVSTADETNQKLSATVLIGANKIKLTDNTAVKVGSDETTIDGTNVRFGDAGSQRPNNITKVTFQIAADDTDVDAAVSGGEFVDPVFGSIKLSFAGLNIPVDSTLREEIKVSPSGSDKMTVNFKDWASTEAKTMEWYYNKTDARRADGNDGASLADSGGDAINTFEKQQINKSEYVVVGNEDTGGIWEFISLTNDTTSATASEIKFRNKITDKEVTAKSTNWGTGTIDLDTQSYTFNFQDNKNVEGDENVRLSYQDGSKTTTNVAVIFPTIETDKGARLFFYEPTAIDLANWDGTGAYAANLTSLKFPDGDGYTAVTVTAGAKNNGGAGNFTFGSYVLNVNESDVIGASEVSSAYINIGQLTYNVTRAVQTPGASIGGNSTAVVQLMNVANATLTTPAIVIFEEKDDSSSQLYEALIVNIEGSGTTAASVGVSDVETTWGKDAQFDEIQMKTDNDLYKSADFWGSLITLDQSDTDSYSATISYPDEQVYAKLYIAENSAAISAGSGGGGSGGSLGSVTIRDSEVVSVSSKNLIVLGGSCINSVAATLLGSSAPLCGEDFTTKTGVGSGEYLVETFVSPQSSSKIATLVAGYNAADTTNAVKFLTTKSPMTDSGKKYKGTTATDGAIVA
;
A
#
# COMPACT_ATOMS: atom_id res chain seq x y z
N MET A 1 51.18 -41.77 5.80
CA MET A 1 50.94 -42.34 7.15
C MET A 1 50.13 -41.33 7.96
N LYS A 2 49.19 -41.86 8.75
CA LYS A 2 48.18 -41.30 9.66
C LYS A 2 48.50 -40.00 10.45
N GLY A 3 47.41 -39.24 10.73
CA GLY A 3 47.11 -38.50 11.98
C GLY A 3 47.62 -37.04 12.01
N GLY A 4 46.80 -36.00 12.20
CA GLY A 4 46.04 -35.63 13.41
C GLY A 4 46.94 -34.80 14.35
N LEU A 5 46.58 -33.74 15.09
CA LEU A 5 45.33 -33.09 15.52
C LEU A 5 45.78 -31.93 16.47
N ILE A 6 44.93 -30.89 16.65
CA ILE A 6 44.66 -30.15 17.93
C ILE A 6 45.37 -28.80 18.29
N LYS A 7 44.49 -27.78 18.38
CA LYS A 7 44.27 -26.68 19.37
C LYS A 7 45.25 -25.51 19.60
N ASN A 8 44.64 -24.32 19.42
CA ASN A 8 44.41 -23.19 20.35
C ASN A 8 45.51 -22.65 21.28
N ASN A 9 45.44 -21.31 21.35
CA ASN A 9 45.85 -20.42 22.43
C ASN A 9 47.38 -20.22 22.52
N MET A 10 47.91 -19.01 22.75
CA MET A 10 47.53 -18.08 23.82
C MET A 10 48.61 -16.95 23.87
N ARG A 11 48.40 -15.89 24.71
CA ARG A 11 49.40 -15.22 25.61
C ARG A 11 49.89 -13.80 25.22
N PHE A 12 50.12 -12.83 26.15
CA PHE A 12 50.16 -12.85 27.62
C PHE A 12 50.27 -11.43 28.27
N ASN A 13 49.54 -11.25 29.40
CA ASN A 13 49.95 -10.77 30.75
C ASN A 13 50.40 -9.31 31.02
N PHE A 14 50.09 -8.69 32.17
CA PHE A 14 50.28 -9.17 33.56
C PHE A 14 49.29 -8.62 34.62
N ARG A 15 49.09 -9.42 35.68
CA ARG A 15 48.44 -9.11 36.97
C ARG A 15 49.49 -8.94 38.09
N LYS A 16 49.14 -8.15 39.13
CA LYS A 16 49.12 -8.44 40.60
C LYS A 16 49.63 -7.25 41.47
N ILE A 17 48.75 -6.54 42.20
CA ILE A 17 48.35 -6.65 43.64
C ILE A 17 49.33 -6.04 44.67
N ALA A 18 48.88 -4.97 45.36
CA ALA A 18 48.98 -4.64 46.80
C ALA A 18 48.46 -3.18 46.95
N SER A 19 47.63 -2.72 47.90
CA SER A 19 47.36 -3.10 49.28
C SER A 19 46.01 -2.49 49.74
N VAL A 20 45.40 -3.12 50.75
CA VAL A 20 44.22 -2.68 51.52
C VAL A 20 44.71 -1.91 52.75
N LEU A 21 44.08 -0.77 53.08
CA LEU A 21 43.74 -0.36 54.47
C LEU A 21 42.98 0.99 54.56
N ALA A 22 41.73 0.90 55.01
CA ALA A 22 41.04 1.78 55.97
C ALA A 22 40.54 3.19 55.57
N SER A 23 39.27 3.23 55.15
CA SER A 23 38.15 3.96 55.79
C SER A 23 38.26 5.47 56.05
N ALA A 24 37.66 6.29 55.17
CA ALA A 24 36.74 7.39 55.50
C ALA A 24 36.18 8.00 54.20
N ALA A 25 34.90 8.38 54.20
CA ALA A 25 34.13 9.03 53.13
C ALA A 25 33.48 8.11 52.07
N MET A 26 32.36 7.49 52.45
CA MET A 26 31.29 7.11 51.52
C MET A 26 30.42 8.36 51.23
N ILE A 27 30.87 9.25 50.35
CA ILE A 27 30.00 10.20 49.62
C ILE A 27 30.60 10.37 48.23
N GLY A 28 29.86 9.98 47.19
CA GLY A 28 30.19 10.30 45.80
C GLY A 28 30.21 9.12 44.84
N SER A 29 29.15 8.30 44.80
CA SER A 29 28.91 7.43 43.65
C SER A 29 27.96 8.12 42.68
N THR A 30 28.51 8.45 41.51
CA THR A 30 27.84 8.47 40.20
C THR A 30 26.55 9.28 40.07
N VAL A 31 26.69 10.59 39.83
CA VAL A 31 25.79 11.26 38.89
C VAL A 31 26.57 11.39 37.58
N GLY A 32 26.44 10.38 36.71
CA GLY A 32 26.59 10.64 35.30
C GLY A 32 25.48 11.63 34.94
N ILE A 33 25.84 12.79 34.39
CA ILE A 33 24.89 13.79 33.94
C ILE A 33 24.09 13.16 32.78
N ALA A 34 22.97 12.52 33.10
CA ALA A 34 21.91 12.29 32.13
C ALA A 34 21.30 13.67 31.84
N ALA A 35 21.16 14.03 30.56
CA ALA A 35 20.33 15.17 30.19
C ALA A 35 18.93 14.93 30.77
N ALA A 36 18.36 15.92 31.46
CA ALA A 36 17.01 15.81 32.01
C ALA A 36 16.02 15.51 30.87
N ALA A 37 15.33 14.37 30.94
CA ALA A 37 14.34 14.00 29.94
C ALA A 37 13.04 14.76 30.22
N SER A 38 12.41 15.31 29.18
CA SER A 38 11.09 15.93 29.25
C SER A 38 10.17 15.20 28.30
N PHE A 39 8.89 15.09 28.67
CA PHE A 39 7.89 14.43 27.83
C PHE A 39 7.92 15.04 26.42
N PRO A 40 8.03 14.22 25.36
CA PRO A 40 7.70 12.80 25.27
C PRO A 40 8.85 11.81 25.55
N ALA A 41 10.09 12.25 25.78
CA ALA A 41 11.17 11.35 26.19
C ALA A 41 10.99 10.94 27.67
N PRO A 42 11.38 9.72 28.10
CA PRO A 42 11.95 8.61 27.34
C PRO A 42 10.91 7.69 26.66
N PHE A 43 9.62 8.04 26.69
CA PHE A 43 8.54 7.23 26.11
C PHE A 43 8.65 7.14 24.59
N VAL A 44 9.07 8.24 23.96
CA VAL A 44 9.41 8.33 22.54
C VAL A 44 10.74 9.08 22.41
N SER A 45 11.65 8.57 21.58
CA SER A 45 12.93 9.23 21.27
C SER A 45 13.34 8.93 19.84
N GLY A 46 13.36 9.95 18.98
CA GLY A 46 13.60 9.77 17.54
C GLY A 46 12.46 8.99 16.88
N SER A 47 12.79 7.94 16.12
CA SER A 47 11.83 7.02 15.50
C SER A 47 11.49 5.79 16.37
N ASN A 48 11.90 5.76 17.63
CA ASN A 48 11.68 4.63 18.54
C ASN A 48 10.66 4.95 19.64
N ALA A 49 9.67 4.09 19.81
CA ALA A 49 8.72 4.10 20.92
C ALA A 49 9.07 3.02 21.97
N ASP A 50 9.14 3.44 23.23
CA ASP A 50 9.41 2.58 24.39
C ASP A 50 8.41 2.87 25.52
N VAL A 51 7.13 2.70 25.20
CA VAL A 51 6.01 3.08 26.07
C VAL A 51 4.88 2.05 26.08
N ALA A 52 4.22 1.92 27.23
CA ALA A 52 2.90 1.31 27.38
C ALA A 52 2.01 2.22 28.24
N ILE A 53 0.76 2.42 27.81
CA ILE A 53 -0.26 3.18 28.53
C ILE A 53 -1.11 2.20 29.33
N VAL A 54 -1.13 2.35 30.66
CA VAL A 54 -1.82 1.44 31.57
C VAL A 54 -3.08 2.12 32.10
N VAL A 55 -4.25 1.59 31.74
CA VAL A 55 -5.56 2.06 32.23
C VAL A 55 -6.14 1.07 33.24
N GLY A 56 -6.91 1.56 34.22
CA GLY A 56 -7.55 0.70 35.21
C GLY A 56 -8.61 -0.21 34.58
N SER A 57 -8.70 -1.46 35.03
CA SER A 57 -9.70 -2.43 34.52
C SER A 57 -11.16 -2.02 34.76
N SER A 58 -11.41 -1.04 35.63
CA SER A 58 -12.73 -0.43 35.87
C SER A 58 -12.74 1.08 35.59
N ALA A 59 -11.92 1.52 34.64
CA ALA A 59 -11.80 2.93 34.28
C ALA A 59 -13.08 3.49 33.64
N ALA A 60 -13.33 4.78 33.84
CA ALA A 60 -14.44 5.46 33.20
C ALA A 60 -14.15 5.66 31.70
N ASN A 61 -15.19 5.77 30.86
CA ASN A 61 -15.03 6.01 29.41
C ASN A 61 -14.15 7.24 29.12
N THR A 62 -14.17 8.25 29.98
CA THR A 62 -13.33 9.45 29.88
C THR A 62 -11.83 9.19 30.08
N ASP A 63 -11.45 8.18 30.88
CA ASP A 63 -10.05 7.79 31.05
C ASP A 63 -9.53 7.02 29.83
N TYR A 64 -10.39 6.22 29.19
CA TYR A 64 -10.08 5.58 27.90
C TYR A 64 -9.90 6.61 26.78
N LEU A 65 -10.77 7.62 26.69
CA LEU A 65 -10.59 8.72 25.74
C LEU A 65 -9.30 9.51 26.01
N ALA A 66 -8.98 9.76 27.27
CA ALA A 66 -7.71 10.40 27.64
C ALA A 66 -6.48 9.54 27.30
N ALA A 67 -6.61 8.20 27.33
CA ALA A 67 -5.57 7.28 26.88
C ALA A 67 -5.38 7.32 25.36
N VAL A 68 -6.47 7.46 24.60
CA VAL A 68 -6.43 7.66 23.14
C VAL A 68 -5.72 8.98 22.81
N ASP A 69 -6.12 10.09 23.43
CA ASP A 69 -5.49 11.41 23.22
C ASP A 69 -3.99 11.39 23.53
N LEU A 70 -3.60 10.70 24.61
CA LEU A 70 -2.19 10.54 24.97
C LEU A 70 -1.42 9.68 23.96
N GLY A 71 -2.03 8.59 23.49
CA GLY A 71 -1.47 7.75 22.42
C GLY A 71 -1.23 8.53 21.14
N GLN A 72 -2.19 9.37 20.74
CA GLN A 72 -2.08 10.28 19.58
C GLN A 72 -0.94 11.29 19.76
N SER A 73 -0.80 11.88 20.95
CA SER A 73 0.29 12.83 21.25
C SER A 73 1.68 12.18 21.24
N LEU A 74 1.78 10.91 21.63
CA LEU A 74 3.03 10.14 21.54
C LEU A 74 3.32 9.74 20.09
N GLN A 75 2.29 9.37 19.34
CA GLN A 75 2.39 9.10 17.90
C GLN A 75 2.87 10.34 17.13
N SER A 76 2.34 11.52 17.43
CA SER A 76 2.77 12.78 16.81
C SER A 76 4.20 13.19 17.18
N SER A 77 4.80 12.55 18.19
CA SER A 77 6.14 12.86 18.70
C SER A 77 7.23 11.93 18.16
N LEU A 78 6.89 10.87 17.42
CA LEU A 78 7.83 10.08 16.64
C LEU A 78 8.32 10.91 15.45
N SER A 79 9.63 10.90 15.18
CA SER A 79 10.21 11.70 14.09
C SER A 79 9.69 11.22 12.72
N GLY A 80 8.84 12.03 12.11
CA GLY A 80 8.29 11.88 10.77
C GLY A 80 7.20 12.93 10.55
N THR A 81 7.56 14.10 10.03
CA THR A 81 6.57 15.03 9.47
C THR A 81 5.92 14.33 8.27
N GLY A 82 4.65 13.93 8.44
CA GLY A 82 3.89 13.22 7.42
C GLY A 82 3.50 11.79 7.79
N SER A 83 3.12 11.50 9.04
CA SER A 83 2.30 10.32 9.29
C SER A 83 0.87 10.63 8.85
N SER A 84 0.59 10.40 7.57
CA SER A 84 -0.76 10.33 7.04
C SER A 84 -1.37 8.97 7.40
N THR A 85 -1.48 8.67 8.70
CA THR A 85 -2.32 7.57 9.13
C THR A 85 -3.76 7.90 8.77
N ASP A 86 -4.46 6.96 8.16
CA ASP A 86 -5.89 7.06 7.91
C ASP A 86 -6.59 7.47 9.21
N THR A 87 -7.39 8.54 9.19
CA THR A 87 -8.12 8.95 10.38
C THR A 87 -9.33 8.06 10.50
N VAL A 88 -9.29 7.16 11.48
CA VAL A 88 -10.39 6.27 11.82
C VAL A 88 -10.99 6.73 13.14
N SER A 89 -12.29 7.03 13.16
CA SER A 89 -13.07 7.19 14.38
C SER A 89 -14.22 6.21 14.39
N GLY A 90 -14.45 5.53 15.52
CA GLY A 90 -15.45 4.45 15.63
C GLY A 90 -14.81 3.06 15.49
N GLU A 91 -15.64 2.02 15.43
CA GLU A 91 -15.19 0.65 15.20
C GLU A 91 -14.89 0.41 13.72
N ALA A 92 -13.63 0.19 13.37
CA ALA A 92 -13.24 -0.24 12.03
C ALA A 92 -12.06 -1.22 12.10
N TYR A 93 -12.02 -2.10 11.13
CA TYR A 93 -11.01 -3.14 11.03
C TYR A 93 -10.40 -3.18 9.62
N GLU A 94 -9.09 -3.00 9.56
CA GLU A 94 -8.30 -3.08 8.34
C GLU A 94 -8.29 -4.51 7.79
N LEU A 95 -8.57 -4.64 6.49
CA LEU A 95 -8.55 -5.91 5.80
C LEU A 95 -7.18 -6.27 5.22
N TRP A 96 -6.16 -5.43 5.42
CA TRP A 96 -4.76 -5.70 5.08
C TRP A 96 -3.88 -5.80 6.34
N THR A 97 -2.62 -6.17 6.16
CA THR A 97 -1.62 -6.23 7.23
C THR A 97 -0.28 -5.68 6.75
N SER A 98 0.74 -5.60 7.62
CA SER A 98 2.09 -5.24 7.19
C SER A 98 2.75 -6.30 6.31
N SER A 99 2.35 -7.58 6.42
CA SER A 99 2.96 -8.71 5.69
C SER A 99 2.14 -9.21 4.51
N THR A 100 0.89 -8.76 4.38
CA THR A 100 -0.03 -9.18 3.34
C THR A 100 -0.94 -8.01 3.03
N LYS A 101 -0.72 -7.41 1.86
CA LYS A 101 -1.51 -6.30 1.32
C LYS A 101 -2.56 -6.84 0.33
N ILE A 102 -3.33 -5.93 -0.26
CA ILE A 102 -4.31 -6.23 -1.31
C ILE A 102 -3.87 -5.43 -2.54
N TYR A 103 -3.18 -6.08 -3.46
CA TYR A 103 -2.67 -5.48 -4.69
C TYR A 103 -3.68 -5.58 -5.84
N LEU A 104 -3.34 -5.06 -7.03
CA LEU A 104 -4.17 -5.22 -8.22
C LEU A 104 -4.45 -6.72 -8.47
N ASN A 105 -5.69 -7.05 -8.83
CA ASN A 105 -6.23 -8.40 -8.97
C ASN A 105 -6.32 -9.25 -7.69
N ASP A 106 -5.93 -8.75 -6.51
CA ASP A 106 -6.17 -9.46 -5.26
C ASP A 106 -7.64 -9.35 -4.80
N SER A 107 -8.13 -10.42 -4.22
CA SER A 107 -9.47 -10.49 -3.63
C SER A 107 -9.54 -9.74 -2.29
N ILE A 108 -10.74 -9.26 -1.94
CA ILE A 108 -11.04 -8.62 -0.64
C ILE A 108 -10.59 -9.49 0.54
N ASN A 109 -10.64 -10.82 0.40
CA ASN A 109 -10.27 -11.76 1.46
C ASN A 109 -8.80 -12.20 1.49
N LYS A 110 -7.92 -11.56 0.69
CA LYS A 110 -6.51 -11.95 0.51
C LYS A 110 -5.74 -12.01 1.84
N ALA A 111 -5.85 -10.97 2.65
CA ALA A 111 -5.12 -10.88 3.92
C ALA A 111 -5.96 -11.32 5.13
N ARG A 112 -7.28 -11.17 5.06
CA ARG A 112 -8.23 -11.55 6.12
C ARG A 112 -9.42 -12.27 5.50
N THR A 113 -9.90 -13.34 6.13
CA THR A 113 -11.08 -14.07 5.65
C THR A 113 -12.34 -13.79 6.45
N SER A 114 -12.21 -13.27 7.68
CA SER A 114 -13.35 -12.96 8.54
C SER A 114 -13.04 -11.86 9.56
N VAL A 115 -14.10 -11.23 10.05
CA VAL A 115 -14.11 -10.20 11.11
C VAL A 115 -15.08 -10.63 12.20
N THR A 116 -14.68 -10.50 13.46
CA THR A 116 -15.44 -10.98 14.64
C THR A 116 -15.56 -9.88 15.70
N SER A 117 -16.25 -10.18 16.79
CA SER A 117 -16.38 -9.31 17.97
C SER A 117 -15.05 -8.86 18.60
N SER A 118 -13.92 -9.53 18.31
CA SER A 118 -12.61 -9.05 18.77
C SER A 118 -12.16 -7.76 18.09
N TYR A 119 -12.75 -7.44 16.93
CA TYR A 119 -12.40 -6.27 16.13
C TYR A 119 -13.53 -5.23 16.07
N LEU A 120 -14.79 -5.69 16.03
CA LEU A 120 -15.98 -4.84 16.13
C LEU A 120 -16.83 -5.26 17.35
N PRO A 121 -16.41 -4.92 18.58
CA PRO A 121 -17.03 -5.44 19.80
C PRO A 121 -18.47 -4.98 20.04
N ASN A 122 -18.89 -3.85 19.47
CA ASN A 122 -20.27 -3.38 19.52
C ASN A 122 -21.09 -3.95 18.35
N ALA A 123 -20.60 -3.80 17.11
CA ALA A 123 -21.37 -4.22 15.94
C ALA A 123 -21.49 -5.75 15.82
N LEU A 124 -20.51 -6.54 16.29
CA LEU A 124 -20.50 -8.01 16.21
C LEU A 124 -20.62 -8.69 17.57
N LYS A 125 -21.17 -8.00 18.57
CA LYS A 125 -21.22 -8.47 19.96
C LYS A 125 -21.84 -9.86 20.09
N ASP A 126 -21.16 -10.74 20.85
CA ASP A 126 -21.71 -12.03 21.26
C ASP A 126 -22.79 -11.84 22.33
N SER A 127 -23.88 -12.63 22.28
CA SER A 127 -25.01 -12.47 23.20
C SER A 127 -25.74 -13.80 23.43
N SER A 128 -26.88 -13.75 24.14
CA SER A 128 -27.70 -14.91 24.46
C SER A 128 -29.16 -14.67 24.12
N PHE A 129 -29.83 -15.72 23.64
CA PHE A 129 -31.25 -15.73 23.36
C PHE A 129 -31.99 -16.58 24.40
N GLN A 130 -33.10 -16.05 24.90
CA GLN A 130 -33.91 -16.63 25.97
C GLN A 130 -35.30 -16.99 25.44
N GLY A 131 -35.39 -18.02 24.59
CA GLY A 131 -36.65 -18.50 24.03
C GLY A 131 -37.04 -19.89 24.55
N ASP A 132 -37.46 -20.76 23.64
CA ASP A 132 -37.71 -22.19 23.90
C ASP A 132 -36.53 -22.89 24.60
N VAL A 133 -35.31 -22.44 24.28
CA VAL A 133 -34.08 -22.78 24.98
C VAL A 133 -33.25 -21.55 25.28
N THR A 134 -32.48 -21.60 26.36
CA THR A 134 -31.36 -20.67 26.59
C THR A 134 -30.17 -21.08 25.73
N ALA A 135 -29.87 -20.27 24.71
CA ALA A 135 -28.75 -20.43 23.79
C ALA A 135 -27.84 -19.20 23.79
N THR A 136 -26.54 -19.39 23.67
CA THR A 136 -25.58 -18.31 23.40
C THR A 136 -25.27 -18.30 21.92
N TYR A 137 -24.97 -17.13 21.34
CA TYR A 137 -24.59 -17.02 19.95
C TYR A 137 -23.44 -16.06 19.72
N THR A 138 -22.71 -16.33 18.63
CA THR A 138 -21.62 -15.49 18.14
C THR A 138 -21.95 -14.95 16.76
N GLN A 139 -21.40 -13.77 16.46
CA GLN A 139 -21.63 -13.06 15.20
C GLN A 139 -20.30 -12.78 14.51
N LYS A 140 -20.30 -12.86 13.18
CA LYS A 140 -19.12 -12.55 12.37
C LYS A 140 -19.47 -12.12 10.95
N VAL A 141 -18.53 -11.45 10.31
CA VAL A 141 -18.49 -11.20 8.87
C VAL A 141 -17.50 -12.17 8.25
N ASP A 142 -17.93 -13.01 7.32
CA ASP A 142 -17.05 -13.82 6.47
C ASP A 142 -16.92 -13.12 5.12
N LEU A 143 -15.70 -12.74 4.73
CA LEU A 143 -15.46 -11.96 3.51
C LEU A 143 -15.65 -12.83 2.27
N GLY A 144 -16.21 -12.21 1.22
CA GLY A 144 -16.44 -12.83 -0.08
C GLY A 144 -15.15 -13.38 -0.68
N PHE A 145 -15.25 -14.51 -1.36
CA PHE A 145 -14.14 -15.11 -2.08
C PHE A 145 -14.24 -14.80 -3.57
N ASP A 146 -13.09 -14.84 -4.24
CA ASP A 146 -13.02 -14.66 -5.69
C ASP A 146 -13.55 -15.88 -6.45
N ALA A 147 -14.51 -15.63 -7.34
CA ALA A 147 -14.99 -16.59 -8.33
C ALA A 147 -14.49 -16.24 -9.74
N ASN A 148 -13.20 -15.89 -9.83
CA ASN A 148 -12.42 -15.48 -11.01
C ASN A 148 -12.69 -14.09 -11.59
N THR A 149 -13.66 -13.32 -11.08
CA THR A 149 -14.05 -12.01 -11.65
C THR A 149 -14.61 -10.98 -10.67
N ASN A 150 -14.91 -11.34 -9.42
CA ASN A 150 -15.62 -10.47 -8.49
C ASN A 150 -14.92 -10.43 -7.13
N ASN A 151 -15.21 -9.40 -6.36
CA ASN A 151 -14.65 -9.09 -5.05
C ASN A 151 -13.12 -8.92 -5.09
N ARG A 152 -12.60 -8.28 -6.14
CA ARG A 152 -11.16 -8.03 -6.34
C ARG A 152 -10.89 -6.57 -6.66
N LEU A 153 -9.70 -6.10 -6.34
CA LEU A 153 -9.22 -4.80 -6.80
C LEU A 153 -8.95 -4.88 -8.31
N ALA A 154 -9.57 -4.03 -9.09
CA ALA A 154 -9.40 -3.93 -10.53
C ALA A 154 -9.12 -2.47 -10.94
N PHE A 155 -8.56 -2.30 -12.13
CA PHE A 155 -8.49 -1.02 -12.82
C PHE A 155 -9.37 -1.10 -14.07
N GLY A 156 -10.38 -0.25 -14.15
CA GLY A 156 -11.42 -0.36 -15.16
C GLY A 156 -12.40 0.82 -15.11
N GLN A 157 -13.33 0.86 -16.06
CA GLN A 157 -14.41 1.85 -16.06
C GLN A 157 -15.35 1.55 -14.89
N HIS A 158 -15.27 2.38 -13.85
CA HIS A 158 -16.04 2.23 -12.62
C HIS A 158 -16.58 3.58 -12.14
N PRO A 159 -17.77 3.61 -11.52
CA PRO A 159 -18.63 2.47 -11.24
C PRO A 159 -19.34 1.89 -12.47
N THR A 160 -19.54 2.70 -13.52
CA THR A 160 -20.23 2.24 -14.73
C THR A 160 -19.33 2.31 -15.95
N SER A 161 -19.78 1.69 -17.06
CA SER A 161 -19.11 1.79 -18.36
C SER A 161 -19.13 3.18 -18.98
N ASP A 162 -19.78 4.17 -18.36
CA ASP A 162 -19.82 5.58 -18.77
C ASP A 162 -18.88 6.48 -17.95
N ASP A 163 -18.16 5.90 -16.99
CA ASP A 163 -17.15 6.58 -16.17
C ASP A 163 -15.73 6.38 -16.71
N ASP A 164 -14.81 7.25 -16.28
CA ASP A 164 -13.39 7.11 -16.59
C ASP A 164 -12.78 5.90 -15.85
N PRO A 165 -11.71 5.28 -16.42
CA PRO A 165 -11.03 4.19 -15.76
C PRO A 165 -10.39 4.62 -14.43
N THR A 166 -10.65 3.86 -13.37
CA THR A 166 -10.14 4.07 -12.01
C THR A 166 -9.91 2.73 -11.30
N TYR A 167 -9.16 2.75 -10.20
CA TYR A 167 -9.11 1.62 -9.28
C TYR A 167 -10.43 1.50 -8.50
N ALA A 168 -11.00 0.31 -8.48
CA ALA A 168 -12.19 -0.03 -7.71
C ALA A 168 -12.19 -1.51 -7.31
N PHE A 169 -13.02 -1.87 -6.33
CA PHE A 169 -13.37 -3.27 -6.12
C PHE A 169 -14.62 -3.63 -6.92
N ASP A 170 -14.50 -4.58 -7.84
CA ASP A 170 -15.65 -5.24 -8.48
C ASP A 170 -16.43 -5.99 -7.39
N LEU A 171 -17.69 -5.67 -7.15
CA LEU A 171 -18.55 -6.30 -6.15
C LEU A 171 -19.47 -7.30 -6.83
N GLY A 172 -19.58 -8.52 -6.31
CA GLY A 172 -20.51 -9.49 -6.90
C GLY A 172 -21.98 -9.04 -6.76
N THR A 173 -22.78 -9.25 -7.81
CA THR A 173 -24.22 -8.88 -7.88
C THR A 173 -25.19 -10.05 -7.64
N THR A 174 -24.67 -11.26 -7.42
CA THR A 174 -25.49 -12.47 -7.20
C THR A 174 -25.17 -13.09 -5.84
N SER A 175 -26.17 -13.66 -5.16
CA SER A 175 -26.01 -14.28 -3.84
C SER A 175 -25.02 -15.46 -3.75
N GLY A 176 -24.61 -16.06 -4.88
CA GLY A 176 -23.51 -17.03 -4.97
C GLY A 176 -22.11 -16.40 -4.98
N LEU A 177 -22.03 -15.08 -5.12
CA LEU A 177 -20.84 -14.24 -5.29
C LEU A 177 -20.83 -13.09 -4.27
N ALA A 178 -21.44 -13.31 -3.10
CA ALA A 178 -21.60 -12.30 -2.06
C ALA A 178 -20.27 -11.59 -1.73
N VAL A 179 -20.33 -10.27 -1.60
CA VAL A 179 -19.24 -9.40 -1.13
C VAL A 179 -18.81 -9.83 0.26
N TYR A 180 -19.77 -10.18 1.12
CA TYR A 180 -19.54 -10.84 2.41
C TYR A 180 -20.78 -11.60 2.88
N ASN A 181 -20.59 -12.49 3.84
CA ASN A 181 -21.66 -13.16 4.58
C ASN A 181 -21.68 -12.69 6.03
N LEU A 182 -22.83 -12.25 6.51
CA LEU A 182 -23.08 -12.02 7.92
C LEU A 182 -23.59 -13.33 8.55
N SER A 183 -22.90 -13.87 9.55
CA SER A 183 -23.23 -15.16 10.16
C SER A 183 -23.51 -15.04 11.65
N VAL A 184 -24.60 -15.68 12.09
CA VAL A 184 -24.96 -15.87 13.50
C VAL A 184 -24.94 -17.36 13.81
N ASN A 185 -24.14 -17.80 14.77
CA ASN A 185 -24.02 -19.21 15.16
C ASN A 185 -24.51 -19.42 16.58
N PHE A 186 -25.50 -20.28 16.76
CA PHE A 186 -26.07 -20.62 18.07
C PHE A 186 -25.43 -21.89 18.63
N ASN A 187 -25.13 -21.91 19.93
CA ASN A 187 -24.56 -23.09 20.59
C ASN A 187 -25.55 -24.25 20.78
N LYS A 188 -26.84 -23.99 20.56
CA LYS A 188 -27.96 -24.94 20.60
C LYS A 188 -28.94 -24.58 19.48
N ALA A 189 -29.70 -25.57 19.02
CA ALA A 189 -30.78 -25.30 18.08
C ALA A 189 -31.94 -24.56 18.76
N ILE A 190 -32.46 -23.53 18.11
CA ILE A 190 -33.56 -22.70 18.60
C ILE A 190 -34.80 -22.97 17.75
N GLY A 191 -35.94 -23.16 18.42
CA GLY A 191 -37.25 -23.10 17.81
C GLY A 191 -37.81 -21.68 17.88
N PHE A 192 -37.56 -20.86 16.87
CA PHE A 192 -38.06 -19.48 16.82
C PHE A 192 -39.57 -19.39 16.65
N ASN A 193 -40.22 -20.45 16.14
CA ASN A 193 -41.69 -20.55 16.04
C ASN A 193 -42.35 -21.16 17.29
N SER A 194 -41.62 -21.22 18.40
CA SER A 194 -42.17 -21.63 19.70
C SER A 194 -42.85 -20.44 20.36
N SER A 195 -43.94 -20.68 21.09
CA SER A 195 -44.62 -19.66 21.91
C SER A 195 -43.71 -19.06 22.99
N ASP A 196 -42.66 -19.79 23.40
CA ASP A 196 -41.67 -19.29 24.36
C ASP A 196 -40.61 -18.39 23.71
N SER A 197 -40.50 -18.42 22.37
CA SER A 197 -39.54 -17.62 21.60
C SER A 197 -40.18 -16.37 20.99
N GLU A 198 -41.48 -16.40 20.67
CA GLU A 198 -42.25 -15.23 20.23
C GLU A 198 -42.22 -14.12 21.30
N GLY A 199 -42.07 -12.87 20.86
CA GLY A 199 -41.94 -11.69 21.73
C GLY A 199 -40.58 -11.56 22.44
N GLN A 200 -39.68 -12.55 22.33
CA GLN A 200 -38.33 -12.45 22.90
C GLN A 200 -37.39 -11.64 22.00
N THR A 201 -36.39 -11.00 22.61
CA THR A 201 -35.43 -10.15 21.89
C THR A 201 -34.09 -10.83 21.63
N LEU A 202 -33.42 -10.40 20.56
CA LEU A 202 -32.04 -10.75 20.23
C LEU A 202 -31.33 -9.58 19.54
N ASP A 203 -30.03 -9.45 19.76
CA ASP A 203 -29.17 -8.43 19.16
C ASP A 203 -28.49 -9.01 17.91
N LEU A 204 -28.84 -8.50 16.74
CA LEU A 204 -28.23 -8.88 15.46
C LEU A 204 -27.45 -7.71 14.88
N PHE A 205 -26.15 -7.91 14.70
CA PHE A 205 -25.24 -6.96 14.08
C PHE A 205 -25.35 -5.53 14.65
N GLY A 206 -25.44 -5.39 15.98
CA GLY A 206 -25.56 -4.09 16.67
C GLY A 206 -26.99 -3.53 16.76
N THR A 207 -28.00 -4.24 16.26
CA THR A 207 -29.41 -3.83 16.32
C THR A 207 -30.26 -4.84 17.09
N GLU A 208 -31.11 -4.37 18.00
CA GLU A 208 -32.05 -5.22 18.75
C GLU A 208 -33.29 -5.53 17.91
N TYR A 209 -33.65 -6.81 17.82
CA TYR A 209 -34.85 -7.31 17.16
C TYR A 209 -35.72 -8.11 18.13
N THR A 210 -37.03 -8.06 17.94
CA THR A 210 -38.01 -8.93 18.62
C THR A 210 -38.49 -10.02 17.67
N VAL A 211 -38.60 -11.26 18.12
CA VAL A 211 -39.18 -12.36 17.33
C VAL A 211 -40.69 -12.13 17.20
N GLY A 212 -41.17 -11.93 15.98
CA GLY A 212 -42.59 -11.65 15.73
C GLY A 212 -43.46 -12.91 15.87
N ALA A 213 -44.68 -12.73 16.38
CA ALA A 213 -45.70 -13.79 16.49
C ALA A 213 -46.19 -14.34 15.14
N GLU A 214 -45.84 -13.68 14.04
CA GLU A 214 -46.07 -14.15 12.66
C GLU A 214 -45.04 -15.21 12.21
N THR A 215 -44.07 -15.57 13.05
CA THR A 215 -43.08 -16.62 12.77
C THR A 215 -43.76 -17.98 12.64
N ASP A 216 -43.44 -18.73 11.58
CA ASP A 216 -44.10 -20.01 11.27
C ASP A 216 -43.09 -21.11 10.91
N ALA A 217 -43.56 -22.25 10.37
CA ALA A 217 -42.70 -23.39 10.00
C ALA A 217 -41.76 -23.14 8.80
N THR A 218 -41.83 -21.98 8.16
CA THR A 218 -41.15 -21.57 6.93
C THR A 218 -40.50 -20.19 7.06
N ASN A 219 -41.16 -19.26 7.73
CA ASN A 219 -40.77 -17.85 7.83
C ASN A 219 -40.35 -17.48 9.25
N LEU A 220 -39.19 -16.87 9.41
CA LEU A 220 -38.78 -16.17 10.62
C LEU A 220 -39.07 -14.68 10.46
N ILE A 221 -39.84 -14.11 11.38
CA ILE A 221 -40.18 -12.68 11.38
C ILE A 221 -39.44 -11.99 12.52
N LEU A 222 -38.70 -10.94 12.19
CA LEU A 222 -37.99 -10.11 13.15
C LEU A 222 -38.54 -8.69 13.08
N LEU A 223 -38.76 -8.07 14.23
CA LEU A 223 -39.27 -6.71 14.37
C LEU A 223 -38.19 -5.84 15.00
N GLY A 224 -37.53 -5.03 14.18
CA GLY A 224 -36.52 -4.06 14.63
C GLY A 224 -37.17 -2.77 15.13
N SER A 225 -36.55 -2.12 16.12
CA SER A 225 -37.04 -0.85 16.68
C SER A 225 -36.35 0.37 16.04
N ALA A 226 -37.10 1.29 15.43
CA ALA A 226 -36.58 2.64 15.14
C ALA A 226 -36.90 3.64 16.26
N THR A 227 -38.08 3.56 16.88
CA THR A 227 -38.41 4.30 18.11
C THR A 227 -39.45 3.55 18.95
N LYS A 228 -39.12 3.26 20.21
CA LYS A 228 -40.01 2.59 21.16
C LYS A 228 -40.75 3.63 22.00
N VAL A 229 -42.08 3.57 22.01
CA VAL A 229 -42.94 4.48 22.78
C VAL A 229 -43.92 3.66 23.60
N SER A 230 -43.93 3.88 24.91
CA SER A 230 -45.01 3.40 25.77
C SER A 230 -46.12 4.46 25.78
N LEU A 231 -47.31 4.10 25.30
CA LEU A 231 -48.50 4.95 25.28
C LEU A 231 -49.49 4.46 26.33
N ASP A 232 -50.23 5.39 26.92
CA ASP A 232 -51.37 5.06 27.76
C ASP A 232 -52.50 6.08 27.72
N SER A 233 -53.72 5.57 27.89
CA SER A 233 -54.97 6.34 27.83
C SER A 233 -55.12 7.50 28.84
N VAL A 234 -54.21 7.66 29.81
CA VAL A 234 -54.32 8.65 30.90
C VAL A 234 -53.20 9.69 30.87
N SER A 235 -51.94 9.26 30.92
CA SER A 235 -50.78 10.14 31.06
C SER A 235 -50.14 10.55 29.74
N ASN A 236 -50.13 9.66 28.74
CA ASN A 236 -49.45 9.89 27.48
C ASN A 236 -50.14 9.12 26.34
N PRO A 237 -51.35 9.53 25.94
CA PRO A 237 -52.13 8.82 24.92
C PRO A 237 -51.53 8.93 23.52
N SER A 238 -50.63 9.89 23.29
CA SER A 238 -49.96 10.08 22.01
C SER A 238 -48.51 10.48 22.18
N ALA A 239 -47.70 10.21 21.15
CA ALA A 239 -46.34 10.70 21.01
C ALA A 239 -46.10 11.23 19.59
N GLU A 240 -45.29 12.28 19.49
CA GLU A 240 -44.75 12.73 18.21
C GLU A 240 -43.44 12.00 17.91
N VAL A 241 -43.28 11.53 16.69
CA VAL A 241 -42.10 10.81 16.23
C VAL A 241 -41.73 11.26 14.83
N THR A 242 -40.45 11.20 14.50
CA THR A 242 -39.97 11.56 13.16
C THR A 242 -39.45 10.31 12.47
N VAL A 243 -40.03 9.98 11.30
CA VAL A 243 -39.63 8.84 10.47
C VAL A 243 -39.28 9.38 9.08
N ALA A 244 -38.07 9.08 8.59
CA ALA A 244 -37.55 9.57 7.31
C ALA A 244 -37.68 11.12 7.13
N GLY A 245 -37.40 11.88 8.20
CA GLY A 245 -37.47 13.34 8.19
C GLY A 245 -38.87 13.95 8.22
N LYS A 246 -39.93 13.14 8.30
CA LYS A 246 -41.33 13.59 8.45
C LYS A 246 -41.84 13.29 9.85
N THR A 247 -42.53 14.26 10.45
CA THR A 247 -43.12 14.11 11.78
C THR A 247 -44.51 13.50 11.70
N TYR A 248 -44.77 12.53 12.56
CA TYR A 248 -46.03 11.84 12.73
C TYR A 248 -46.47 11.90 14.19
N THR A 249 -47.77 12.05 14.43
CA THR A 249 -48.38 11.88 15.76
C THR A 249 -48.98 10.47 15.84
N VAL A 250 -48.47 9.66 16.75
CA VAL A 250 -48.95 8.29 17.01
C VAL A 250 -49.76 8.28 18.30
N GLU A 251 -51.01 7.85 18.21
CA GLU A 251 -52.00 7.90 19.29
C GLU A 251 -52.56 6.50 19.57
N LEU A 252 -52.64 6.14 20.85
CA LEU A 252 -53.32 4.93 21.33
C LEU A 252 -54.82 5.22 21.42
N VAL A 253 -55.60 4.60 20.53
CA VAL A 253 -57.06 4.74 20.48
C VAL A 253 -57.74 3.75 21.43
N SER A 254 -57.27 2.50 21.42
CA SER A 254 -57.72 1.44 22.33
C SER A 254 -56.64 0.38 22.50
N ALA A 255 -56.69 -0.38 23.58
CA ALA A 255 -55.91 -1.59 23.79
C ALA A 255 -56.81 -2.68 24.35
N SER A 256 -56.48 -3.94 24.07
CA SER A 256 -56.97 -5.14 24.74
C SER A 256 -55.83 -5.87 25.44
N ASP A 257 -56.11 -7.05 26.01
CA ASP A 257 -55.10 -7.97 26.55
C ASP A 257 -54.11 -8.51 25.48
N SER A 258 -54.33 -8.27 24.18
CA SER A 258 -53.51 -8.85 23.10
C SER A 258 -53.38 -8.03 21.83
N ALA A 259 -53.97 -6.83 21.77
CA ALA A 259 -53.89 -5.94 20.61
C ALA A 259 -54.06 -4.48 20.99
N ALA A 260 -53.54 -3.57 20.17
CA ALA A 260 -53.77 -2.14 20.30
C ALA A 260 -54.24 -1.51 18.98
N THR A 261 -55.22 -0.62 19.05
CA THR A 261 -55.60 0.25 17.91
C THR A 261 -54.78 1.52 17.96
N ILE A 262 -53.93 1.69 16.96
CA ILE A 262 -53.01 2.81 16.84
C ILE A 262 -53.47 3.71 15.69
N LYS A 263 -53.58 5.00 15.96
CA LYS A 263 -53.85 6.03 14.97
C LYS A 263 -52.56 6.80 14.68
N VAL A 264 -52.24 6.96 13.41
CA VAL A 264 -51.11 7.76 12.95
C VAL A 264 -51.66 8.96 12.20
N THR A 265 -51.15 10.16 12.50
CA THR A 265 -51.49 11.42 11.84
C THR A 265 -50.22 12.03 11.23
N ASP A 266 -50.25 12.40 9.95
CA ASP A 266 -49.12 13.04 9.27
C ASP A 266 -49.08 14.57 9.51
N SER A 267 -47.99 15.21 9.06
CA SER A 267 -47.78 16.66 9.18
C SER A 267 -48.84 17.51 8.47
N ASP A 268 -49.55 16.93 7.51
CA ASP A 268 -50.63 17.57 6.76
C ASP A 268 -51.99 17.40 7.48
N GLY A 269 -52.00 16.76 8.66
CA GLY A 269 -53.17 16.57 9.50
C GLY A 269 -54.07 15.40 9.09
N ASN A 270 -53.62 14.55 8.17
CA ASN A 270 -54.40 13.42 7.71
C ASN A 270 -54.07 12.17 8.56
N SER A 271 -55.08 11.38 8.94
CA SER A 271 -54.90 10.20 9.82
C SER A 271 -55.42 8.89 9.24
N ASP A 272 -54.89 7.77 9.70
CA ASP A 272 -55.43 6.40 9.54
C ASP A 272 -55.23 5.65 10.86
N SER A 273 -56.04 4.63 11.13
CA SER A 273 -55.95 3.83 12.36
C SER A 273 -56.14 2.36 12.07
N ARG A 274 -55.30 1.52 12.69
CA ARG A 274 -55.35 0.06 12.55
C ARG A 274 -55.21 -0.61 13.91
N GLU A 275 -55.96 -1.69 14.11
CA GLU A 275 -55.72 -2.63 15.21
C GLU A 275 -54.55 -3.55 14.86
N ILE A 276 -53.61 -3.69 15.78
CA ILE A 276 -52.36 -4.43 15.62
C ILE A 276 -52.22 -5.36 16.83
N THR A 277 -52.03 -6.66 16.58
CA THR A 277 -51.84 -7.68 17.61
C THR A 277 -50.45 -7.56 18.23
N GLU A 278 -50.29 -7.93 19.49
CA GLU A 278 -48.97 -8.04 20.13
C GLU A 278 -48.00 -8.86 19.28
N ASP A 279 -46.74 -8.43 19.26
CA ASP A 279 -45.63 -8.99 18.51
C ASP A 279 -45.88 -9.10 16.99
N THR A 280 -46.79 -8.26 16.46
CA THR A 280 -47.03 -8.10 15.02
C THR A 280 -46.87 -6.64 14.60
N SER A 281 -46.83 -6.40 13.28
CA SER A 281 -46.73 -5.06 12.70
C SER A 281 -47.71 -4.85 11.55
N LYS A 282 -48.10 -3.59 11.33
CA LYS A 282 -48.87 -3.13 10.18
C LYS A 282 -48.42 -1.74 9.74
N THR A 283 -48.50 -1.48 8.45
CA THR A 283 -48.35 -0.12 7.90
C THR A 283 -49.61 0.72 8.18
N VAL A 284 -49.43 1.89 8.80
CA VAL A 284 -50.47 2.89 9.07
C VAL A 284 -49.98 4.25 8.57
N ARG A 285 -50.66 4.87 7.59
CA ARG A 285 -50.23 6.13 6.93
C ARG A 285 -48.77 6.11 6.42
N ASN A 286 -48.34 5.00 5.81
CA ASN A 286 -46.97 4.79 5.31
C ASN A 286 -45.89 4.72 6.42
N VAL A 287 -46.29 4.49 7.67
CA VAL A 287 -45.39 4.21 8.78
C VAL A 287 -45.65 2.80 9.27
N GLU A 288 -44.63 1.96 9.32
CA GLU A 288 -44.73 0.64 9.92
C GLU A 288 -44.82 0.76 11.44
N ILE A 289 -45.89 0.24 12.04
CA ILE A 289 -46.12 0.24 13.48
C ILE A 289 -46.17 -1.21 13.95
N ALA A 290 -45.32 -1.56 14.92
CA ALA A 290 -45.44 -2.82 15.63
C ALA A 290 -45.93 -2.59 17.07
N VAL A 291 -46.67 -3.54 17.62
CA VAL A 291 -47.11 -3.52 19.02
C VAL A 291 -46.31 -4.59 19.76
N SER A 292 -45.49 -4.20 20.73
CA SER A 292 -44.70 -5.13 21.56
C SER A 292 -45.49 -5.59 22.79
N THR A 293 -46.31 -4.73 23.38
CA THR A 293 -47.23 -5.10 24.46
C THR A 293 -48.52 -4.30 24.33
N ALA A 294 -49.64 -4.88 24.72
CA ALA A 294 -50.95 -4.27 24.86
C ALA A 294 -51.60 -4.80 26.15
N ASP A 295 -52.18 -3.91 26.93
CA ASP A 295 -52.83 -4.28 28.19
C ASP A 295 -54.08 -3.42 28.39
N GLU A 296 -55.16 -4.08 28.82
CA GLU A 296 -56.40 -3.44 29.23
C GLU A 296 -56.68 -3.71 30.72
N THR A 297 -56.59 -2.66 31.53
CA THR A 297 -57.08 -2.72 32.91
C THR A 297 -58.34 -1.89 33.05
N ASN A 298 -59.14 -2.17 34.08
CA ASN A 298 -60.35 -1.40 34.42
C ASN A 298 -60.10 0.11 34.62
N GLN A 299 -58.84 0.57 34.68
CA GLN A 299 -58.47 1.96 34.93
C GLN A 299 -57.61 2.59 33.83
N LYS A 300 -56.99 1.79 32.95
CA LYS A 300 -55.99 2.25 31.99
C LYS A 300 -55.79 1.24 30.86
N LEU A 301 -55.85 1.74 29.64
CA LEU A 301 -55.33 1.08 28.44
C LEU A 301 -53.86 1.50 28.26
N SER A 302 -52.98 0.54 27.97
CA SER A 302 -51.58 0.82 27.66
C SER A 302 -51.07 -0.04 26.53
N ALA A 303 -50.15 0.49 25.73
CA ALA A 303 -49.45 -0.27 24.71
C ALA A 303 -48.00 0.22 24.59
N THR A 304 -47.09 -0.69 24.30
CA THR A 304 -45.73 -0.36 23.89
C THR A 304 -45.65 -0.54 22.38
N VAL A 305 -45.50 0.55 21.65
CA VAL A 305 -45.42 0.57 20.19
C VAL A 305 -44.00 0.84 19.71
N LEU A 306 -43.62 0.13 18.66
CA LEU A 306 -42.39 0.32 17.89
C LEU A 306 -42.79 1.05 16.61
N ILE A 307 -42.38 2.30 16.49
CA ILE A 307 -42.76 3.16 15.37
C ILE A 307 -41.60 3.25 14.39
N GLY A 308 -41.89 3.08 13.10
CA GLY A 308 -40.87 2.88 12.08
C GLY A 308 -40.25 1.48 12.19
N ALA A 309 -41.04 0.48 12.58
CA ALA A 309 -40.53 -0.86 12.83
C ALA A 309 -39.94 -1.46 11.55
N ASN A 310 -38.67 -1.90 11.60
CA ASN A 310 -38.05 -2.64 10.51
C ASN A 310 -38.50 -4.10 10.62
N LYS A 311 -39.69 -4.41 10.09
CA LYS A 311 -40.14 -5.80 9.92
C LYS A 311 -39.22 -6.46 8.90
N ILE A 312 -38.53 -7.52 9.28
CA ILE A 312 -37.71 -8.36 8.40
C ILE A 312 -38.34 -9.75 8.36
N LYS A 313 -38.61 -10.23 7.14
CA LYS A 313 -39.07 -11.59 6.88
C LYS A 313 -37.94 -12.38 6.25
N LEU A 314 -37.61 -13.50 6.88
CA LEU A 314 -36.55 -14.42 6.48
C LEU A 314 -37.15 -15.76 6.09
N THR A 315 -36.89 -16.19 4.87
CA THR A 315 -37.27 -17.49 4.34
C THR A 315 -36.02 -18.17 3.76
N ASP A 316 -35.76 -19.41 4.16
CA ASP A 316 -34.54 -20.14 3.78
C ASP A 316 -34.31 -20.20 2.26
N ASN A 317 -33.08 -19.91 1.83
CA ASN A 317 -32.65 -19.80 0.44
C ASN A 317 -33.46 -18.80 -0.41
N THR A 318 -33.91 -17.71 0.19
CA THR A 318 -34.53 -16.60 -0.54
C THR A 318 -33.96 -15.26 -0.11
N ALA A 319 -34.20 -14.23 -0.92
CA ALA A 319 -33.84 -12.86 -0.59
C ALA A 319 -34.58 -12.36 0.66
N VAL A 320 -33.94 -11.46 1.40
CA VAL A 320 -34.51 -10.83 2.59
C VAL A 320 -35.66 -9.92 2.15
N LYS A 321 -36.75 -9.93 2.92
CA LYS A 321 -37.91 -9.06 2.68
C LYS A 321 -38.15 -8.13 3.85
N VAL A 322 -38.55 -6.90 3.56
CA VAL A 322 -38.80 -5.87 4.57
C VAL A 322 -40.20 -5.25 4.48
N GLY A 323 -40.68 -4.80 5.64
CA GLY A 323 -41.98 -4.16 5.80
C GLY A 323 -43.16 -5.13 5.70
N SER A 324 -44.35 -4.65 6.04
CA SER A 324 -45.59 -5.42 5.86
C SER A 324 -45.94 -5.67 4.39
N ASP A 325 -45.43 -4.85 3.48
CA ASP A 325 -45.57 -5.03 2.04
C ASP A 325 -44.63 -6.11 1.45
N GLU A 326 -43.74 -6.68 2.28
CA GLU A 326 -42.79 -7.73 1.90
C GLU A 326 -41.89 -7.35 0.71
N THR A 327 -41.39 -6.12 0.70
CA THR A 327 -40.49 -5.63 -0.35
C THR A 327 -39.17 -6.39 -0.29
N THR A 328 -38.72 -6.94 -1.41
CA THR A 328 -37.45 -7.65 -1.50
C THR A 328 -36.28 -6.67 -1.40
N ILE A 329 -35.25 -7.02 -0.62
CA ILE A 329 -33.94 -6.39 -0.69
C ILE A 329 -33.12 -7.17 -1.72
N ASP A 330 -32.85 -6.54 -2.86
CA ASP A 330 -32.03 -7.14 -3.92
C ASP A 330 -30.59 -7.37 -3.42
N GLY A 331 -29.82 -8.21 -4.11
CA GLY A 331 -28.47 -8.59 -3.67
C GLY A 331 -28.40 -9.46 -2.39
N THR A 332 -29.52 -9.78 -1.74
CA THR A 332 -29.50 -10.56 -0.48
C THR A 332 -29.96 -12.02 -0.65
N ASN A 333 -29.47 -12.91 0.22
CA ASN A 333 -30.04 -14.25 0.40
C ASN A 333 -29.82 -14.73 1.84
N VAL A 334 -30.85 -15.28 2.48
CA VAL A 334 -30.73 -15.86 3.82
C VAL A 334 -30.68 -17.39 3.78
N ARG A 335 -29.84 -18.00 4.62
CA ARG A 335 -29.75 -19.45 4.81
C ARG A 335 -29.88 -19.83 6.28
N PHE A 336 -30.70 -20.86 6.54
CA PHE A 336 -30.83 -21.50 7.84
C PHE A 336 -30.00 -22.80 7.87
N GLY A 337 -29.02 -22.85 8.76
CA GLY A 337 -27.99 -23.88 8.82
C GLY A 337 -26.84 -23.62 7.83
N ASP A 338 -25.90 -24.57 7.73
CA ASP A 338 -24.72 -24.39 6.87
C ASP A 338 -25.03 -24.43 5.36
N ALA A 339 -26.10 -25.12 4.95
CA ALA A 339 -26.45 -25.35 3.55
C ALA A 339 -27.85 -24.85 3.16
N GLY A 340 -28.54 -24.11 4.03
CA GLY A 340 -29.93 -23.68 3.79
C GLY A 340 -30.87 -24.88 3.69
N SER A 341 -31.12 -25.56 4.81
CA SER A 341 -32.07 -26.68 4.86
C SER A 341 -32.76 -26.82 6.21
N GLN A 342 -32.50 -25.88 7.13
CA GLN A 342 -33.18 -25.82 8.41
C GLN A 342 -34.46 -25.00 8.27
N ARG A 343 -35.33 -25.15 9.27
CA ARG A 343 -36.59 -24.42 9.37
C ARG A 343 -36.58 -23.63 10.69
N PRO A 344 -37.43 -22.60 10.83
CA PRO A 344 -37.50 -21.79 12.05
C PRO A 344 -37.69 -22.58 13.35
N ASN A 345 -38.16 -23.84 13.29
CA ASN A 345 -38.30 -24.70 14.46
C ASN A 345 -37.01 -25.40 14.93
N ASN A 346 -35.89 -25.24 14.22
CA ASN A 346 -34.62 -25.89 14.55
C ASN A 346 -33.42 -25.18 13.88
N ILE A 347 -33.21 -23.91 14.20
CA ILE A 347 -32.11 -23.11 13.64
C ILE A 347 -30.88 -23.19 14.55
N THR A 348 -29.74 -23.59 13.99
CA THR A 348 -28.42 -23.51 14.66
C THR A 348 -27.53 -22.41 14.08
N LYS A 349 -27.84 -21.92 12.88
CA LYS A 349 -27.08 -20.87 12.19
C LYS A 349 -27.99 -20.08 11.27
N VAL A 350 -27.80 -18.78 11.21
CA VAL A 350 -28.39 -17.93 10.16
C VAL A 350 -27.24 -17.25 9.42
N THR A 351 -27.25 -17.34 8.09
CA THR A 351 -26.27 -16.67 7.23
C THR A 351 -27.00 -15.74 6.27
N PHE A 352 -26.63 -14.46 6.27
CA PHE A 352 -27.09 -13.48 5.29
C PHE A 352 -25.97 -13.26 4.29
N GLN A 353 -26.22 -13.63 3.04
CA GLN A 353 -25.30 -13.40 1.94
C GLN A 353 -25.62 -12.03 1.34
N ILE A 354 -24.64 -11.13 1.31
CA ILE A 354 -24.80 -9.75 0.86
C ILE A 354 -23.98 -9.53 -0.41
N ALA A 355 -24.66 -9.17 -1.49
CA ALA A 355 -24.13 -8.81 -2.80
C ALA A 355 -24.56 -7.38 -3.15
N ALA A 356 -23.94 -6.76 -4.16
CA ALA A 356 -24.41 -5.50 -4.72
C ALA A 356 -25.81 -5.69 -5.35
N ASP A 357 -26.63 -4.63 -5.31
CA ASP A 357 -28.04 -4.68 -5.73
C ASP A 357 -28.16 -4.98 -7.23
N ASP A 358 -27.37 -4.29 -8.06
CA ASP A 358 -27.27 -4.46 -9.50
C ASP A 358 -25.89 -4.04 -10.04
N THR A 359 -25.74 -4.07 -11.36
CA THR A 359 -24.49 -3.73 -12.07
C THR A 359 -24.19 -2.23 -12.16
N ASP A 360 -25.09 -1.35 -11.72
CA ASP A 360 -24.84 0.08 -11.70
C ASP A 360 -24.21 0.52 -10.35
N VAL A 361 -24.25 -0.36 -9.34
CA VAL A 361 -23.66 -0.18 -8.01
C VAL A 361 -22.71 -1.31 -7.61
N ASP A 362 -22.17 -2.04 -8.60
CA ASP A 362 -21.29 -3.19 -8.41
C ASP A 362 -19.82 -2.83 -8.27
N ALA A 363 -19.51 -1.59 -7.88
CA ALA A 363 -18.13 -1.15 -7.71
C ALA A 363 -17.96 -0.28 -6.45
N ALA A 364 -16.98 -0.61 -5.62
CA ALA A 364 -16.49 0.31 -4.59
C ALA A 364 -15.28 1.08 -5.11
N VAL A 365 -15.49 2.35 -5.47
CA VAL A 365 -14.42 3.30 -5.87
C VAL A 365 -13.73 3.92 -4.66
N SER A 366 -12.58 4.57 -4.85
CA SER A 366 -11.83 5.23 -3.77
C SER A 366 -12.71 6.24 -3.01
N GLY A 367 -12.75 6.12 -1.68
CA GLY A 367 -13.64 6.88 -0.80
C GLY A 367 -15.07 6.35 -0.71
N GLY A 368 -15.40 5.29 -1.46
CA GLY A 368 -16.71 4.66 -1.49
C GLY A 368 -16.99 3.79 -0.27
N GLU A 369 -18.28 3.69 0.06
CA GLU A 369 -18.78 2.87 1.16
C GLU A 369 -19.93 1.99 0.67
N PHE A 370 -19.87 0.70 0.97
CA PHE A 370 -20.93 -0.27 0.74
C PHE A 370 -21.53 -0.65 2.10
N VAL A 371 -22.68 -0.04 2.40
CA VAL A 371 -23.40 -0.23 3.67
C VAL A 371 -24.28 -1.47 3.57
N ASP A 372 -24.29 -2.28 4.62
CA ASP A 372 -25.14 -3.45 4.71
C ASP A 372 -26.62 -3.10 4.51
N PRO A 373 -27.30 -3.64 3.49
CA PRO A 373 -28.67 -3.24 3.15
C PRO A 373 -29.73 -3.85 4.08
N VAL A 374 -29.38 -4.86 4.90
CA VAL A 374 -30.33 -5.56 5.77
C VAL A 374 -30.45 -4.88 7.14
N PHE A 375 -29.32 -4.60 7.79
CA PHE A 375 -29.21 -4.08 9.14
C PHE A 375 -28.74 -2.61 9.17
N GLY A 376 -28.00 -2.15 8.15
CA GLY A 376 -27.51 -0.77 8.08
C GLY A 376 -26.48 -0.39 9.14
N SER A 377 -25.91 -1.37 9.84
CA SER A 377 -25.02 -1.18 11.00
C SER A 377 -23.55 -1.44 10.70
N ILE A 378 -23.24 -2.15 9.62
CA ILE A 378 -21.90 -2.49 9.17
C ILE A 378 -21.71 -1.97 7.74
N LYS A 379 -20.49 -1.58 7.39
CA LYS A 379 -20.11 -1.20 6.03
C LYS A 379 -18.75 -1.76 5.64
N LEU A 380 -18.58 -2.02 4.35
CA LEU A 380 -17.29 -2.14 3.69
C LEU A 380 -16.87 -0.76 3.18
N SER A 381 -15.70 -0.26 3.55
CA SER A 381 -15.22 1.06 3.12
C SER A 381 -13.89 0.91 2.38
N PHE A 382 -13.85 1.35 1.12
CA PHE A 382 -12.61 1.46 0.36
C PHE A 382 -12.10 2.90 0.50
N ALA A 383 -11.19 3.13 1.43
CA ALA A 383 -10.69 4.47 1.70
C ALA A 383 -9.89 5.03 0.51
N GLY A 384 -9.25 4.15 -0.26
CA GLY A 384 -8.43 4.47 -1.42
C GLY A 384 -7.14 3.65 -1.45
N LEU A 385 -6.15 4.15 -2.19
CA LEU A 385 -4.83 3.51 -2.31
C LEU A 385 -3.86 4.05 -1.24
N ASN A 386 -2.80 3.31 -0.92
CA ASN A 386 -1.67 3.85 -0.13
C ASN A 386 -1.05 5.08 -0.80
N ILE A 387 -0.91 5.04 -2.13
CA ILE A 387 -0.49 6.17 -2.96
C ILE A 387 -1.63 6.52 -3.92
N PRO A 388 -2.40 7.58 -3.63
CA PRO A 388 -3.42 8.08 -4.54
C PRO A 388 -2.87 8.36 -5.94
N VAL A 389 -3.73 8.28 -6.96
CA VAL A 389 -3.35 8.46 -8.38
C VAL A 389 -2.83 9.86 -8.69
N ASP A 390 -3.23 10.86 -7.91
CA ASP A 390 -2.85 12.27 -8.00
C ASP A 390 -1.77 12.68 -6.97
N SER A 391 -1.13 11.70 -6.33
CA SER A 391 -0.14 11.94 -5.28
C SER A 391 1.21 12.43 -5.83
N THR A 392 1.85 13.35 -5.11
CA THR A 392 3.24 13.78 -5.37
C THR A 392 4.28 12.71 -4.99
N LEU A 393 3.85 11.60 -4.40
CA LEU A 393 4.70 10.42 -4.24
C LEU A 393 4.88 9.64 -5.54
N ARG A 394 4.10 9.96 -6.57
CA ARG A 394 4.35 9.49 -7.93
C ARG A 394 5.23 10.49 -8.67
N GLU A 395 6.13 9.99 -9.50
CA GLU A 395 6.79 10.79 -10.53
C GLU A 395 6.14 10.58 -11.90
N GLU A 396 6.41 11.50 -12.82
CA GLU A 396 5.97 11.38 -14.21
C GLU A 396 7.18 11.16 -15.12
N ILE A 397 7.14 10.09 -15.90
CA ILE A 397 8.05 9.83 -17.02
C ILE A 397 7.24 10.04 -18.30
N LYS A 398 7.56 11.10 -19.04
CA LYS A 398 6.81 11.50 -20.24
C LYS A 398 7.62 11.31 -21.50
N VAL A 399 7.10 10.54 -22.45
CA VAL A 399 7.68 10.34 -23.79
C VAL A 399 6.79 11.04 -24.80
N SER A 400 7.36 11.95 -25.59
CA SER A 400 6.56 12.80 -26.50
C SER A 400 7.30 13.11 -27.79
N PRO A 401 6.58 13.22 -28.91
CA PRO A 401 7.15 13.64 -30.18
C PRO A 401 7.66 15.09 -30.10
N SER A 402 8.70 15.39 -30.87
CA SER A 402 9.29 16.72 -31.01
C SER A 402 9.45 17.03 -32.50
N GLY A 403 8.38 17.59 -33.10
CA GLY A 403 8.26 17.64 -34.55
C GLY A 403 7.95 16.27 -35.15
N SER A 404 8.20 16.10 -36.44
CA SER A 404 7.79 14.89 -37.18
C SER A 404 8.82 13.76 -37.16
N ASP A 405 10.04 14.02 -36.67
CA ASP A 405 11.18 13.12 -36.84
C ASP A 405 11.93 12.81 -35.54
N LYS A 406 11.46 13.28 -34.38
CA LYS A 406 12.16 13.10 -33.09
C LYS A 406 11.23 12.73 -31.95
N MET A 407 11.77 12.04 -30.95
CA MET A 407 11.12 11.84 -29.66
C MET A 407 11.95 12.45 -28.54
N THR A 408 11.24 12.90 -27.50
CA THR A 408 11.78 13.38 -26.25
C THR A 408 11.36 12.47 -25.10
N VAL A 409 12.16 12.47 -24.04
CA VAL A 409 11.80 11.92 -22.74
C VAL A 409 12.00 13.00 -21.68
N ASN A 410 11.03 13.14 -20.78
CA ASN A 410 11.09 13.98 -19.60
C ASN A 410 10.95 13.10 -18.37
N PHE A 411 11.94 13.15 -17.48
CA PHE A 411 11.92 12.42 -16.21
C PHE A 411 12.81 13.13 -15.20
N LYS A 412 12.64 12.80 -13.91
CA LYS A 412 13.50 13.28 -12.84
C LYS A 412 14.51 12.19 -12.48
N ASP A 413 15.77 12.48 -12.77
CA ASP A 413 16.91 11.63 -12.40
C ASP A 413 17.12 11.61 -10.88
N TRP A 414 17.63 10.50 -10.32
CA TRP A 414 17.90 10.31 -8.89
C TRP A 414 18.78 11.43 -8.28
N ALA A 415 19.67 12.04 -9.08
CA ALA A 415 20.54 13.13 -8.66
C ALA A 415 19.98 14.53 -8.94
N SER A 416 18.83 14.63 -9.62
CA SER A 416 18.22 15.90 -10.03
C SER A 416 17.14 16.37 -9.05
N THR A 417 17.00 17.68 -8.90
CA THR A 417 15.91 18.28 -8.11
C THR A 417 14.61 18.45 -8.91
N GLU A 418 14.69 18.41 -10.23
CA GLU A 418 13.57 18.66 -11.15
C GLU A 418 13.61 17.70 -12.34
N ALA A 419 12.45 17.41 -12.94
CA ALA A 419 12.41 16.67 -14.19
C ALA A 419 13.00 17.49 -15.35
N LYS A 420 13.71 16.83 -16.27
CA LYS A 420 14.32 17.47 -17.45
C LYS A 420 13.99 16.70 -18.72
N THR A 421 13.81 17.46 -19.79
CA THR A 421 13.53 16.92 -21.12
C THR A 421 14.81 16.79 -21.92
N MET A 422 14.94 15.68 -22.64
CA MET A 422 15.98 15.50 -23.66
C MET A 422 15.44 14.77 -24.89
N GLU A 423 16.04 15.03 -26.04
CA GLU A 423 15.83 14.27 -27.28
C GLU A 423 16.68 13.01 -27.25
N TRP A 424 16.11 11.88 -27.66
CA TRP A 424 16.79 10.58 -27.61
C TRP A 424 16.58 9.73 -28.87
N TYR A 425 15.61 10.09 -29.71
CA TYR A 425 15.23 9.37 -30.91
C TYR A 425 15.29 10.33 -32.09
N TYR A 426 15.96 9.93 -33.17
CA TYR A 426 16.01 10.72 -34.40
C TYR A 426 15.79 9.85 -35.65
N ASN A 427 14.69 10.12 -36.36
CA ASN A 427 14.26 9.45 -37.59
C ASN A 427 14.81 10.17 -38.83
N LYS A 428 16.05 9.86 -39.20
CA LYS A 428 16.70 10.49 -40.36
C LYS A 428 16.67 9.56 -41.57
N THR A 429 16.20 10.07 -42.72
CA THR A 429 16.08 9.31 -43.99
C THR A 429 17.36 8.64 -44.48
N ASP A 430 18.53 9.20 -44.14
CA ASP A 430 19.84 8.71 -44.60
C ASP A 430 20.73 8.21 -43.44
N ALA A 431 20.17 8.02 -42.23
CA ALA A 431 20.92 7.47 -41.11
C ALA A 431 21.05 5.96 -41.24
N ARG A 432 22.29 5.49 -41.23
CA ARG A 432 22.63 4.09 -41.07
C ARG A 432 22.79 3.80 -39.59
N ARG A 433 21.94 2.93 -39.06
CA ARG A 433 21.94 2.50 -37.66
C ARG A 433 23.18 1.67 -37.35
N ALA A 434 23.47 1.47 -36.06
CA ALA A 434 24.62 0.69 -35.60
C ALA A 434 24.63 -0.75 -36.14
N ASP A 435 23.46 -1.34 -36.39
CA ASP A 435 23.30 -2.67 -36.99
C ASP A 435 23.47 -2.73 -38.52
N GLY A 436 23.72 -1.58 -39.15
CA GLY A 436 23.96 -1.44 -40.58
C GLY A 436 22.70 -1.29 -41.44
N ASN A 437 21.51 -1.28 -40.83
CA ASN A 437 20.23 -1.01 -41.49
C ASN A 437 19.92 0.49 -41.53
N ASP A 438 19.04 0.91 -42.45
CA ASP A 438 18.53 2.28 -42.51
C ASP A 438 17.35 2.44 -41.53
N GLY A 439 17.22 3.61 -40.90
CA GLY A 439 16.10 3.92 -40.02
C GLY A 439 16.45 4.87 -38.88
N ALA A 440 15.55 4.98 -37.90
CA ALA A 440 15.76 5.83 -36.74
C ALA A 440 16.90 5.31 -35.83
N SER A 441 17.65 6.23 -35.25
CA SER A 441 18.79 5.95 -34.38
C SER A 441 18.62 6.59 -33.01
N LEU A 442 19.29 6.03 -32.01
CA LEU A 442 19.39 6.62 -30.69
C LEU A 442 20.35 7.82 -30.72
N ALA A 443 19.81 9.03 -30.90
CA ALA A 443 20.57 10.25 -31.13
C ALA A 443 19.76 11.50 -30.76
N ASP A 444 20.45 12.63 -30.60
CA ASP A 444 19.82 13.93 -30.39
C ASP A 444 19.38 14.61 -31.72
N SER A 445 18.91 15.88 -31.65
CA SER A 445 18.51 16.63 -32.85
C SER A 445 19.64 17.01 -33.81
N GLY A 446 20.90 17.00 -33.36
CA GLY A 446 22.08 17.15 -34.22
C GLY A 446 22.39 15.86 -35.00
N GLY A 447 21.86 14.74 -34.54
CA GLY A 447 22.25 13.40 -34.97
C GLY A 447 23.49 12.88 -34.24
N ASP A 448 23.83 13.49 -33.10
CA ASP A 448 24.91 13.03 -32.24
C ASP A 448 24.43 11.80 -31.46
N ALA A 449 25.18 10.70 -31.55
CA ALA A 449 24.76 9.39 -31.04
C ALA A 449 24.72 9.34 -29.51
N ILE A 450 23.79 8.56 -28.97
CA ILE A 450 23.74 8.21 -27.55
C ILE A 450 24.24 6.78 -27.39
N ASN A 451 25.46 6.63 -26.88
CA ASN A 451 26.13 5.33 -26.80
C ASN A 451 25.68 4.55 -25.54
N THR A 452 25.22 3.31 -25.74
CA THR A 452 24.69 2.43 -24.67
C THR A 452 25.48 1.13 -24.50
N PHE A 453 26.58 0.96 -25.25
CA PHE A 453 27.49 -0.18 -25.11
C PHE A 453 28.84 0.25 -24.56
N GLU A 454 29.36 -0.50 -23.59
CA GLU A 454 30.67 -0.26 -23.02
C GLU A 454 31.77 -0.32 -24.11
N LYS A 455 32.80 0.53 -23.98
CA LYS A 455 33.91 0.68 -24.95
C LYS A 455 33.51 1.09 -26.36
N GLN A 456 32.24 1.42 -26.62
CA GLN A 456 31.85 2.08 -27.85
C GLN A 456 32.61 3.42 -28.00
N GLN A 457 32.91 3.79 -29.24
CA GLN A 457 33.60 5.04 -29.54
C GLN A 457 32.63 6.20 -29.38
N ILE A 458 32.98 7.15 -28.53
CA ILE A 458 32.21 8.37 -28.27
C ILE A 458 32.97 9.53 -28.90
N ASN A 459 32.45 10.09 -29.99
CA ASN A 459 32.99 11.27 -30.63
C ASN A 459 32.54 12.54 -29.90
N LYS A 460 33.24 13.65 -30.13
CA LYS A 460 32.85 14.94 -29.56
C LYS A 460 31.38 15.28 -29.88
N SER A 461 30.68 15.85 -28.91
CA SER A 461 29.23 16.14 -28.94
C SER A 461 28.31 14.93 -28.82
N GLU A 462 28.82 13.70 -28.97
CA GLU A 462 28.05 12.50 -28.66
C GLU A 462 27.91 12.27 -27.16
N TYR A 463 26.96 11.40 -26.82
CA TYR A 463 26.59 11.09 -25.45
C TYR A 463 26.97 9.65 -25.11
N VAL A 464 27.10 9.37 -23.82
CA VAL A 464 27.22 8.02 -23.28
C VAL A 464 26.30 7.87 -22.09
N VAL A 465 25.57 6.75 -22.04
CA VAL A 465 24.82 6.34 -20.86
C VAL A 465 25.74 5.49 -19.99
N VAL A 466 25.86 5.86 -18.73
CA VAL A 466 26.64 5.12 -17.73
C VAL A 466 25.82 5.01 -16.45
N GLY A 467 26.00 3.91 -15.71
CA GLY A 467 25.24 3.68 -14.49
C GLY A 467 25.13 2.21 -14.16
N ASN A 468 24.62 1.95 -12.97
CA ASN A 468 24.17 0.63 -12.52
C ASN A 468 23.27 0.85 -11.29
N GLU A 469 22.18 0.09 -11.23
CA GLU A 469 21.24 0.06 -10.10
C GLU A 469 20.79 1.46 -9.69
N ASP A 470 21.24 1.92 -8.52
CA ASP A 470 20.76 3.12 -7.82
C ASP A 470 21.47 4.41 -8.29
N THR A 471 22.10 4.34 -9.47
CA THR A 471 22.97 5.39 -9.99
C THR A 471 22.99 5.35 -11.50
N GLY A 472 23.19 6.50 -12.12
CA GLY A 472 23.42 6.59 -13.55
C GLY A 472 23.33 8.01 -14.05
N GLY A 473 23.56 8.17 -15.34
CA GLY A 473 23.39 9.44 -16.02
C GLY A 473 23.79 9.37 -17.48
N ILE A 474 23.41 10.43 -18.20
CA ILE A 474 23.68 10.60 -19.62
C ILE A 474 24.68 11.73 -19.75
N TRP A 475 25.84 11.44 -20.33
CA TRP A 475 26.98 12.35 -20.33
C TRP A 475 27.41 12.71 -21.75
N GLU A 476 27.33 14.00 -22.06
CA GLU A 476 27.82 14.60 -23.30
C GLU A 476 29.35 14.72 -23.27
N PHE A 477 30.04 14.23 -24.29
CA PHE A 477 31.49 14.41 -24.43
C PHE A 477 31.80 15.79 -25.01
N ILE A 478 32.28 16.70 -24.15
CA ILE A 478 32.43 18.13 -24.49
C ILE A 478 33.75 18.42 -25.21
N SER A 479 34.86 17.88 -24.72
CA SER A 479 36.18 18.21 -25.25
C SER A 479 37.27 17.27 -24.79
N LEU A 480 38.27 17.08 -25.64
CA LEU A 480 39.57 16.49 -25.32
C LEU A 480 40.69 17.48 -25.63
N THR A 481 41.55 17.73 -24.65
CA THR A 481 42.83 18.42 -24.84
C THR A 481 43.96 17.40 -24.73
N ASN A 482 44.54 17.03 -25.86
CA ASN A 482 45.63 16.05 -25.92
C ASN A 482 47.01 16.72 -25.77
N ASP A 483 47.65 16.50 -24.62
CA ASP A 483 49.02 16.92 -24.35
C ASP A 483 50.01 15.84 -24.83
N THR A 484 50.76 16.17 -25.88
CA THR A 484 51.74 15.26 -26.50
C THR A 484 53.11 15.30 -25.81
N THR A 485 53.27 16.11 -24.77
CA THR A 485 54.53 16.31 -24.03
C THR A 485 54.51 15.69 -22.64
N SER A 486 53.33 15.39 -22.09
CA SER A 486 53.16 14.74 -20.80
C SER A 486 52.05 13.69 -20.81
N ALA A 487 52.39 12.48 -20.36
CA ALA A 487 51.48 11.34 -20.23
C ALA A 487 50.32 11.61 -19.24
N THR A 488 50.43 12.62 -18.39
CA THR A 488 49.48 12.91 -17.30
C THR A 488 48.79 14.27 -17.40
N ALA A 489 48.96 14.96 -18.53
CA ALA A 489 48.44 16.31 -18.72
C ALA A 489 47.32 16.41 -19.77
N SER A 490 47.00 15.32 -20.48
CA SER A 490 45.84 15.32 -21.35
C SER A 490 44.56 15.39 -20.52
N GLU A 491 43.56 16.11 -21.00
CA GLU A 491 42.35 16.42 -20.23
C GLU A 491 41.10 16.10 -21.05
N ILE A 492 40.14 15.42 -20.45
CA ILE A 492 38.82 15.17 -21.02
C ILE A 492 37.74 15.83 -20.17
N LYS A 493 36.63 16.19 -20.81
CA LYS A 493 35.50 16.83 -20.15
C LYS A 493 34.18 16.22 -20.61
N PHE A 494 33.32 15.92 -19.64
CA PHE A 494 31.95 15.47 -19.85
C PHE A 494 30.96 16.40 -19.14
N ARG A 495 29.72 16.48 -19.64
CA ARG A 495 28.60 17.17 -18.99
C ARG A 495 27.42 16.22 -18.84
N ASN A 496 26.86 16.09 -17.64
CA ASN A 496 25.63 15.36 -17.42
C ASN A 496 24.47 16.17 -18.05
N LYS A 497 23.72 15.56 -18.95
CA LYS A 497 22.68 16.23 -19.74
C LYS A 497 21.41 16.55 -18.94
N ILE A 498 21.20 15.86 -17.82
CA ILE A 498 20.05 16.08 -16.94
C ILE A 498 20.40 17.09 -15.84
N THR A 499 21.56 16.94 -15.18
CA THR A 499 21.94 17.80 -14.04
C THR A 499 22.78 19.03 -14.42
N ASP A 500 23.17 19.16 -15.70
CA ASP A 500 24.13 20.16 -16.23
C ASP A 500 25.52 20.14 -15.55
N LYS A 501 25.80 19.12 -14.72
CA LYS A 501 27.06 18.98 -14.00
C LYS A 501 28.20 18.66 -14.97
N GLU A 502 29.25 19.47 -14.96
CA GLU A 502 30.46 19.21 -15.74
C GLU A 502 31.53 18.51 -14.88
N VAL A 503 32.15 17.48 -15.45
CA VAL A 503 33.26 16.73 -14.85
C VAL A 503 34.47 16.80 -15.78
N THR A 504 35.65 17.01 -15.19
CA THR A 504 36.93 17.06 -15.91
C THR A 504 37.91 16.09 -15.27
N ALA A 505 38.62 15.34 -16.11
CA ALA A 505 39.64 14.39 -15.66
C ALA A 505 40.91 14.49 -16.50
N LYS A 506 42.06 14.24 -15.84
CA LYS A 506 43.36 14.19 -16.49
C LYS A 506 43.80 12.76 -16.74
N SER A 507 44.58 12.56 -17.79
CA SER A 507 45.20 11.28 -18.07
C SER A 507 46.12 10.87 -16.92
N THR A 508 46.19 9.58 -16.64
CA THR A 508 47.18 9.01 -15.69
C THR A 508 48.32 8.31 -16.43
N ASN A 509 48.15 8.06 -17.73
CA ASN A 509 49.16 7.56 -18.65
C ASN A 509 48.80 7.99 -20.10
N TRP A 510 49.70 7.74 -21.06
CA TRP A 510 49.46 8.05 -22.47
C TRP A 510 48.14 7.44 -22.97
N GLY A 511 47.22 8.28 -23.44
CA GLY A 511 45.94 7.86 -24.02
C GLY A 511 44.93 7.29 -23.02
N THR A 512 45.15 7.39 -21.71
CA THR A 512 44.23 6.80 -20.71
C THR A 512 44.25 7.51 -19.36
N GLY A 513 43.15 7.41 -18.62
CA GLY A 513 43.02 7.89 -17.26
C GLY A 513 41.75 7.38 -16.58
N THR A 514 41.41 7.99 -15.46
CA THR A 514 40.19 7.67 -14.71
C THR A 514 39.34 8.92 -14.55
N ILE A 515 38.03 8.79 -14.72
CA ILE A 515 37.05 9.85 -14.53
C ILE A 515 35.92 9.34 -13.63
N ASP A 516 35.51 10.17 -12.68
CA ASP A 516 34.40 9.84 -11.79
C ASP A 516 33.15 10.56 -12.30
N LEU A 517 32.19 9.78 -12.81
CA LEU A 517 30.90 10.26 -13.29
C LEU A 517 29.87 9.91 -12.21
N ASP A 518 29.49 10.93 -11.44
CA ASP A 518 28.71 10.82 -10.21
C ASP A 518 29.34 9.89 -9.15
N THR A 519 28.65 8.82 -8.77
CA THR A 519 29.08 7.89 -7.70
C THR A 519 30.00 6.79 -8.21
N GLN A 520 30.14 6.66 -9.54
CA GLN A 520 30.92 5.62 -10.17
C GLN A 520 32.18 6.15 -10.86
N SER A 521 33.18 5.30 -10.95
CA SER A 521 34.48 5.62 -11.51
C SER A 521 34.71 4.80 -12.78
N TYR A 522 35.20 5.42 -13.84
CA TYR A 522 35.37 4.83 -15.17
C TYR A 522 36.81 5.01 -15.65
N THR A 523 37.35 4.01 -16.35
CA THR A 523 38.64 4.17 -17.03
C THR A 523 38.37 4.65 -18.45
N PHE A 524 38.92 5.79 -18.82
CA PHE A 524 38.81 6.31 -20.19
C PHE A 524 40.05 5.95 -21.00
N ASN A 525 39.84 5.68 -22.28
CA ASN A 525 40.86 5.67 -23.32
C ASN A 525 40.48 6.73 -24.34
N PHE A 526 41.43 7.52 -24.82
CA PHE A 526 41.16 8.51 -25.86
C PHE A 526 42.09 8.35 -27.04
N GLN A 527 41.59 8.73 -28.21
CA GLN A 527 42.36 8.87 -29.43
C GLN A 527 42.11 10.26 -30.00
N ASP A 528 43.17 10.87 -30.53
CA ASP A 528 43.13 12.17 -31.20
C ASP A 528 44.26 12.21 -32.22
N ASN A 529 43.92 12.00 -33.49
CA ASN A 529 44.83 12.28 -34.58
C ASN A 529 44.73 13.76 -34.97
N LYS A 530 45.65 14.57 -34.46
CA LYS A 530 45.72 16.02 -34.76
C LYS A 530 45.82 16.39 -36.25
N ASN A 531 46.02 15.43 -37.15
CA ASN A 531 46.04 15.65 -38.59
C ASN A 531 44.65 15.50 -39.25
N VAL A 532 43.65 15.01 -38.52
CA VAL A 532 42.29 14.79 -38.99
C VAL A 532 41.36 15.55 -38.05
N GLU A 533 40.70 16.59 -38.57
CA GLU A 533 39.73 17.37 -37.81
C GLU A 533 38.56 16.47 -37.38
N GLY A 534 38.19 16.52 -36.09
CA GLY A 534 37.08 15.75 -35.55
C GLY A 534 37.39 14.28 -35.24
N ASP A 535 38.65 13.83 -35.30
CA ASP A 535 39.04 12.44 -34.95
C ASP A 535 39.15 12.21 -33.42
N GLU A 536 38.77 13.21 -32.62
CA GLU A 536 38.74 13.16 -31.16
C GLU A 536 37.69 12.15 -30.69
N ASN A 537 38.09 11.10 -29.99
CA ASN A 537 37.14 10.17 -29.40
C ASN A 537 37.60 9.61 -28.05
N VAL A 538 36.61 9.18 -27.26
CA VAL A 538 36.79 8.55 -25.95
C VAL A 538 36.06 7.21 -25.92
N ARG A 539 36.62 6.24 -25.21
CA ARG A 539 36.00 4.95 -24.87
C ARG A 539 36.07 4.74 -23.37
N LEU A 540 34.97 4.32 -22.75
CA LEU A 540 34.89 4.12 -21.31
C LEU A 540 34.86 2.62 -20.96
N SER A 541 35.60 2.25 -19.91
CA SER A 541 35.49 0.96 -19.20
C SER A 541 34.67 1.14 -17.93
N TYR A 542 33.69 0.27 -17.74
CA TYR A 542 32.72 0.33 -16.67
C TYR A 542 33.18 -0.53 -15.49
N GLN A 543 32.83 -0.11 -14.28
CA GLN A 543 33.19 -0.81 -13.05
C GLN A 543 32.67 -2.25 -13.04
N ASP A 544 31.44 -2.45 -13.51
CA ASP A 544 30.79 -3.77 -13.63
C ASP A 544 31.24 -4.59 -14.84
N GLY A 545 32.03 -4.00 -15.73
CA GLY A 545 32.54 -4.65 -16.93
C GLY A 545 34.06 -4.64 -16.99
N SER A 546 34.59 -4.07 -18.07
CA SER A 546 35.97 -4.24 -18.49
C SER A 546 37.01 -3.55 -17.60
N LYS A 547 36.57 -2.65 -16.72
CA LYS A 547 37.48 -2.00 -15.75
C LYS A 547 38.02 -3.00 -14.72
N THR A 548 37.20 -3.97 -14.32
CA THR A 548 37.54 -4.96 -13.29
C THR A 548 37.81 -6.34 -13.86
N THR A 549 37.12 -6.71 -14.95
CA THR A 549 37.20 -8.06 -15.53
C THR A 549 37.50 -7.99 -17.01
N THR A 550 38.59 -8.61 -17.44
CA THR A 550 38.99 -8.64 -18.86
C THR A 550 37.92 -9.31 -19.73
N ASN A 551 37.62 -8.70 -20.88
CA ASN A 551 36.69 -9.19 -21.91
C ASN A 551 35.22 -9.34 -21.47
N VAL A 552 34.81 -8.61 -20.44
CA VAL A 552 33.41 -8.48 -20.04
C VAL A 552 32.92 -7.09 -20.43
N ALA A 553 31.75 -7.02 -21.06
CA ALA A 553 31.14 -5.75 -21.45
C ALA A 553 29.73 -5.62 -20.85
N VAL A 554 29.38 -4.39 -20.50
CA VAL A 554 28.00 -3.98 -20.16
C VAL A 554 27.31 -3.43 -21.41
N ILE A 555 26.03 -3.80 -21.57
CA ILE A 555 25.14 -3.23 -22.58
C ILE A 555 23.87 -2.71 -21.91
N PHE A 556 23.34 -1.60 -22.41
CA PHE A 556 22.11 -0.95 -21.93
C PHE A 556 22.16 -0.59 -20.43
N PRO A 557 23.14 0.23 -20.00
CA PRO A 557 23.20 0.67 -18.60
C PRO A 557 21.95 1.47 -18.21
N THR A 558 21.55 1.34 -16.96
CA THR A 558 20.34 1.95 -16.40
C THR A 558 20.63 3.28 -15.71
N ILE A 559 19.57 4.08 -15.57
CA ILE A 559 19.52 5.31 -14.79
C ILE A 559 18.35 5.18 -13.84
N GLU A 560 18.59 5.36 -12.54
CA GLU A 560 17.52 5.41 -11.55
C GLU A 560 16.80 6.77 -11.61
N THR A 561 15.48 6.74 -11.52
CA THR A 561 14.63 7.93 -11.43
C THR A 561 14.40 8.34 -9.96
N ASP A 562 13.69 9.44 -9.70
CA ASP A 562 13.51 9.97 -8.34
C ASP A 562 12.74 9.03 -7.42
N LYS A 563 11.90 8.14 -7.99
CA LYS A 563 11.06 7.20 -7.25
C LYS A 563 11.49 5.73 -7.41
N GLY A 564 12.70 5.47 -7.89
CA GLY A 564 13.29 4.12 -7.89
C GLY A 564 13.11 3.30 -9.17
N ALA A 565 12.37 3.81 -10.16
CA ALA A 565 12.31 3.14 -11.47
C ALA A 565 13.68 3.17 -12.14
N ARG A 566 14.02 2.14 -12.91
CA ARG A 566 15.31 2.04 -13.61
C ARG A 566 15.11 2.09 -15.11
N LEU A 567 15.46 3.21 -15.73
CA LEU A 567 15.30 3.46 -17.15
C LEU A 567 16.57 3.12 -17.92
N PHE A 568 16.45 2.44 -19.07
CA PHE A 568 17.54 2.35 -20.05
C PHE A 568 17.05 2.66 -21.47
N PHE A 569 17.98 3.18 -22.28
CA PHE A 569 17.76 3.41 -23.70
C PHE A 569 18.18 2.19 -24.50
N TYR A 570 17.30 1.73 -25.38
CA TYR A 570 17.53 0.60 -26.24
C TYR A 570 17.64 1.05 -27.70
N GLU A 571 18.59 0.47 -28.43
CA GLU A 571 18.52 0.32 -29.88
C GLU A 571 19.20 -1.01 -30.28
N PRO A 572 18.84 -1.60 -31.43
CA PRO A 572 19.54 -2.80 -31.89
C PRO A 572 21.04 -2.53 -32.06
N THR A 573 21.85 -3.29 -31.33
CA THR A 573 23.28 -3.01 -31.16
C THR A 573 24.11 -4.07 -31.86
N ALA A 574 24.97 -3.66 -32.81
CA ALA A 574 25.95 -4.55 -33.41
C ALA A 574 27.26 -4.57 -32.61
N ILE A 575 27.77 -5.77 -32.38
CA ILE A 575 28.97 -6.02 -31.59
C ILE A 575 29.92 -6.88 -32.41
N ASP A 576 31.11 -6.36 -32.71
CA ASP A 576 32.21 -7.15 -33.25
C ASP A 576 32.84 -7.98 -32.12
N LEU A 577 32.44 -9.24 -31.99
CA LEU A 577 32.82 -10.10 -30.86
C LEU A 577 34.34 -10.35 -30.74
N ALA A 578 35.09 -10.12 -31.82
CA ALA A 578 36.54 -10.32 -31.87
C ALA A 578 37.35 -9.02 -31.71
N ASN A 579 36.68 -7.87 -31.69
CA ASN A 579 37.28 -6.53 -31.58
C ASN A 579 36.32 -5.52 -30.89
N TRP A 580 35.54 -6.00 -29.93
CA TRP A 580 34.49 -5.22 -29.28
C TRP A 580 35.03 -3.96 -28.57
N ASP A 581 36.31 -4.00 -28.14
CA ASP A 581 36.99 -2.90 -27.47
C ASP A 581 37.75 -1.93 -28.40
N GLY A 582 37.77 -2.22 -29.71
CA GLY A 582 38.43 -1.41 -30.74
C GLY A 582 39.97 -1.44 -30.72
N THR A 583 40.60 -2.37 -30.00
CA THR A 583 42.08 -2.44 -29.87
C THR A 583 42.78 -3.25 -30.96
N GLY A 584 42.03 -3.83 -31.90
CA GLY A 584 42.52 -4.58 -33.06
C GLY A 584 42.11 -6.06 -33.04
N ALA A 585 41.91 -6.63 -34.24
CA ALA A 585 41.46 -8.02 -34.38
C ALA A 585 42.40 -9.02 -33.67
N TYR A 586 41.80 -9.94 -32.92
CA TYR A 586 42.44 -11.10 -32.25
C TYR A 586 43.14 -10.86 -30.90
N ALA A 587 43.02 -9.67 -30.29
CA ALA A 587 43.59 -9.40 -28.96
C ALA A 587 42.64 -9.78 -27.80
N ALA A 588 41.32 -9.67 -27.99
CA ALA A 588 40.31 -9.85 -26.94
C ALA A 588 38.97 -10.36 -27.51
N ASN A 589 38.66 -11.64 -27.33
CA ASN A 589 37.31 -12.14 -27.60
C ASN A 589 36.41 -11.79 -26.41
N LEU A 590 35.26 -11.16 -26.67
CA LEU A 590 34.23 -10.96 -25.64
C LEU A 590 33.89 -12.31 -25.00
N THR A 591 33.99 -12.41 -23.67
CA THR A 591 33.73 -13.64 -22.91
C THR A 591 32.41 -13.58 -22.16
N SER A 592 31.91 -12.38 -21.88
CA SER A 592 30.60 -12.19 -21.29
C SER A 592 29.99 -10.84 -21.63
N LEU A 593 28.68 -10.84 -21.85
CA LEU A 593 27.86 -9.64 -22.04
C LEU A 593 26.88 -9.54 -20.88
N LYS A 594 26.84 -8.38 -20.21
CA LYS A 594 26.00 -8.11 -19.05
C LYS A 594 24.81 -7.23 -19.44
N PHE A 595 23.61 -7.71 -19.13
CA PHE A 595 22.33 -7.07 -19.44
C PHE A 595 21.62 -6.68 -18.15
N PRO A 596 20.94 -5.52 -18.09
CA PRO A 596 20.17 -5.16 -16.93
C PRO A 596 19.01 -6.13 -16.74
N ASP A 597 18.74 -6.52 -15.49
CA ASP A 597 17.72 -7.52 -15.12
C ASP A 597 16.72 -7.01 -14.07
N GLY A 598 16.76 -5.71 -13.77
CA GLY A 598 15.92 -5.03 -12.78
C GLY A 598 16.65 -4.66 -11.50
N ASP A 599 17.65 -5.43 -11.07
CA ASP A 599 18.44 -5.19 -9.84
C ASP A 599 19.94 -5.41 -9.99
N GLY A 600 20.45 -5.09 -11.17
CA GLY A 600 21.86 -5.17 -11.49
C GLY A 600 22.06 -5.65 -12.91
N TYR A 601 22.88 -6.69 -13.07
CA TYR A 601 23.16 -7.27 -14.37
C TYR A 601 23.20 -8.81 -14.34
N THR A 602 22.48 -9.43 -15.27
CA THR A 602 22.64 -10.84 -15.61
C THR A 602 23.70 -10.99 -16.71
N ALA A 603 24.67 -11.87 -16.45
CA ALA A 603 25.77 -12.15 -17.35
C ALA A 603 25.45 -13.31 -18.30
N VAL A 604 25.57 -13.07 -19.61
CA VAL A 604 25.54 -14.10 -20.64
C VAL A 604 26.97 -14.47 -21.02
N THR A 605 27.31 -15.75 -20.93
CA THR A 605 28.62 -16.24 -21.37
C THR A 605 28.70 -16.23 -22.90
N VAL A 606 29.77 -15.67 -23.44
CA VAL A 606 30.10 -15.68 -24.87
C VAL A 606 31.34 -16.55 -25.07
N THR A 607 31.23 -17.60 -25.88
CA THR A 607 32.33 -18.54 -26.15
C THR A 607 32.63 -18.59 -27.64
N ALA A 608 33.86 -18.28 -28.03
CA ALA A 608 34.32 -18.51 -29.39
C ALA A 608 34.58 -20.00 -29.64
N GLY A 609 33.96 -20.55 -30.68
CA GLY A 609 34.17 -21.92 -31.16
C GLY A 609 35.48 -22.07 -31.93
N ALA A 610 35.91 -23.33 -32.13
CA ALA A 610 37.13 -23.64 -32.88
C ALA A 610 37.03 -23.13 -34.33
N LYS A 611 38.04 -22.36 -34.78
CA LYS A 611 38.15 -21.89 -36.17
C LYS A 611 38.35 -23.07 -37.11
N ASN A 612 37.54 -23.17 -38.16
CA ASN A 612 37.85 -24.04 -39.30
C ASN A 612 38.71 -23.24 -40.29
N ASN A 613 39.98 -23.61 -40.46
CA ASN A 613 40.83 -23.23 -41.61
C ASN A 613 40.71 -21.76 -42.10
N GLY A 614 40.86 -20.79 -41.20
CA GLY A 614 41.06 -19.39 -41.58
C GLY A 614 39.82 -18.50 -41.73
N GLY A 615 38.62 -18.99 -41.41
CA GLY A 615 37.39 -18.16 -41.32
C GLY A 615 36.97 -17.79 -39.88
N ALA A 616 36.00 -16.89 -39.74
CA ALA A 616 35.30 -16.60 -38.48
C ALA A 616 34.59 -17.86 -37.94
N GLY A 617 34.90 -18.29 -36.70
CA GLY A 617 34.31 -19.49 -36.08
C GLY A 617 32.92 -19.23 -35.50
N ASN A 618 32.18 -20.29 -35.16
CA ASN A 618 30.89 -20.16 -34.47
C ASN A 618 31.08 -19.49 -33.09
N PHE A 619 30.10 -18.75 -32.59
CA PHE A 619 30.07 -18.24 -31.22
C PHE A 619 28.90 -18.88 -30.47
N THR A 620 29.07 -19.14 -29.19
CA THR A 620 28.00 -19.62 -28.33
C THR A 620 27.62 -18.51 -27.35
N PHE A 621 26.34 -18.14 -27.31
CA PHE A 621 25.74 -17.25 -26.31
C PHE A 621 24.95 -18.11 -25.32
N GLY A 622 25.46 -18.24 -24.09
CA GLY A 622 24.91 -19.18 -23.11
C GLY A 622 24.94 -20.62 -23.64
N SER A 623 23.76 -21.19 -23.92
CA SER A 623 23.59 -22.53 -24.51
C SER A 623 23.34 -22.52 -26.03
N TYR A 624 23.17 -21.35 -26.64
CA TYR A 624 22.78 -21.20 -28.05
C TYR A 624 24.01 -21.00 -28.93
N VAL A 625 24.12 -21.76 -30.02
CA VAL A 625 25.22 -21.62 -30.98
C VAL A 625 24.79 -20.70 -32.13
N LEU A 626 25.47 -19.58 -32.27
CA LEU A 626 25.37 -18.64 -33.37
C LEU A 626 26.46 -18.93 -34.41
N ASN A 627 26.04 -19.19 -35.65
CA ASN A 627 26.95 -19.38 -36.76
C ASN A 627 27.21 -18.04 -37.48
N VAL A 628 28.42 -17.49 -37.33
CA VAL A 628 28.88 -16.23 -37.95
C VAL A 628 29.87 -16.47 -39.10
N ASN A 629 29.87 -17.64 -39.74
CA ASN A 629 30.83 -17.97 -40.80
C ASN A 629 30.72 -16.99 -41.98
N GLU A 630 31.89 -16.59 -42.50
CA GLU A 630 32.10 -15.54 -43.51
C GLU A 630 31.67 -15.92 -44.95
N SER A 631 31.15 -17.15 -45.17
CA SER A 631 31.03 -17.73 -46.52
C SER A 631 29.65 -18.26 -46.92
N ASP A 632 28.57 -17.96 -46.19
CA ASP A 632 27.24 -18.30 -46.70
C ASP A 632 26.87 -17.37 -47.84
N VAL A 633 26.93 -17.94 -49.04
CA VAL A 633 26.43 -17.38 -50.29
C VAL A 633 25.04 -16.80 -50.08
N ILE A 634 24.82 -15.59 -50.62
CA ILE A 634 23.52 -14.95 -50.83
C ILE A 634 22.48 -16.03 -51.21
N GLY A 635 21.58 -16.38 -50.28
CA GLY A 635 20.60 -17.46 -50.44
C GLY A 635 20.47 -18.47 -49.29
N ALA A 636 21.27 -18.39 -48.22
CA ALA A 636 21.05 -19.19 -47.01
C ALA A 636 19.79 -18.71 -46.25
N SER A 637 18.75 -19.54 -46.24
CA SER A 637 17.39 -19.19 -45.80
C SER A 637 17.15 -19.23 -44.28
N GLU A 638 18.18 -19.49 -43.47
CA GLU A 638 18.05 -19.57 -42.01
C GLU A 638 19.03 -18.60 -41.34
N VAL A 639 18.50 -17.48 -40.82
CA VAL A 639 19.23 -16.64 -39.86
C VAL A 639 19.29 -17.44 -38.55
N SER A 640 20.50 -17.79 -38.10
CA SER A 640 20.66 -18.38 -36.76
C SER A 640 20.33 -17.33 -35.70
N SER A 641 19.37 -17.62 -34.83
CA SER A 641 18.97 -16.80 -33.69
C SER A 641 19.34 -17.48 -32.38
N ALA A 642 19.87 -16.70 -31.43
CA ALA A 642 20.05 -17.10 -30.04
C ALA A 642 19.10 -16.26 -29.17
N TYR A 643 18.15 -16.91 -28.50
CA TYR A 643 17.19 -16.25 -27.63
C TYR A 643 17.71 -16.28 -26.19
N ILE A 644 17.84 -15.12 -25.57
CA ILE A 644 18.38 -14.95 -24.22
C ILE A 644 17.30 -14.31 -23.37
N ASN A 645 16.96 -14.96 -22.26
CA ASN A 645 16.04 -14.38 -21.27
C ASN A 645 16.86 -13.74 -20.15
N ILE A 646 16.54 -12.48 -19.85
CA ILE A 646 17.16 -11.66 -18.82
C ILE A 646 16.02 -11.04 -18.01
N GLY A 647 15.83 -11.48 -16.77
CA GLY A 647 14.62 -11.13 -16.02
C GLY A 647 13.36 -11.49 -16.82
N GLN A 648 12.48 -10.51 -17.02
CA GLN A 648 11.26 -10.63 -17.85
C GLN A 648 11.46 -10.21 -19.32
N LEU A 649 12.66 -9.79 -19.70
CA LEU A 649 12.98 -9.39 -21.07
C LEU A 649 13.59 -10.56 -21.86
N THR A 650 13.28 -10.62 -23.15
CA THR A 650 13.89 -11.56 -24.09
C THR A 650 14.68 -10.81 -25.16
N TYR A 651 15.91 -11.23 -25.41
CA TYR A 651 16.77 -10.70 -26.46
C TYR A 651 17.01 -11.75 -27.54
N ASN A 652 16.83 -11.36 -28.81
CA ASN A 652 17.21 -12.11 -29.99
C ASN A 652 18.60 -11.64 -30.45
N VAL A 653 19.57 -12.56 -30.41
CA VAL A 653 20.91 -12.32 -30.93
C VAL A 653 21.06 -13.01 -32.28
N THR A 654 21.28 -12.22 -33.32
CA THR A 654 21.42 -12.70 -34.70
C THR A 654 22.81 -12.36 -35.25
N ARG A 655 23.17 -12.94 -36.41
CA ARG A 655 24.35 -12.48 -37.16
C ARG A 655 23.97 -11.23 -37.98
N ALA A 656 24.91 -10.30 -38.15
CA ALA A 656 24.70 -9.19 -39.07
C ALA A 656 24.51 -9.70 -40.52
N VAL A 657 23.45 -9.28 -41.22
CA VAL A 657 23.15 -9.68 -42.61
C VAL A 657 23.86 -8.73 -43.58
N GLN A 658 24.56 -9.27 -44.59
CA GLN A 658 25.22 -8.46 -45.61
C GLN A 658 24.19 -7.84 -46.58
N THR A 659 24.23 -6.51 -46.75
CA THR A 659 23.67 -5.83 -47.92
C THR A 659 24.61 -5.96 -49.13
N PRO A 660 24.10 -6.17 -50.35
CA PRO A 660 24.93 -6.28 -51.55
C PRO A 660 25.82 -5.04 -51.75
N GLY A 661 27.15 -5.21 -51.74
CA GLY A 661 28.12 -4.15 -52.01
C GLY A 661 28.82 -3.53 -50.79
N ALA A 662 28.46 -3.93 -49.56
CA ALA A 662 29.21 -3.54 -48.37
C ALA A 662 30.43 -4.46 -48.13
N SER A 663 31.64 -3.93 -48.16
CA SER A 663 32.82 -4.64 -47.63
C SER A 663 32.83 -4.56 -46.12
N ILE A 664 32.38 -5.62 -45.46
CA ILE A 664 32.73 -5.89 -44.06
C ILE A 664 33.86 -6.91 -44.12
N GLY A 665 35.09 -6.51 -43.81
CA GLY A 665 36.16 -7.49 -43.69
C GLY A 665 35.84 -8.45 -42.54
N GLY A 666 35.97 -9.76 -42.69
CA GLY A 666 36.40 -10.68 -41.63
C GLY A 666 35.59 -10.85 -40.34
N ASN A 667 34.55 -10.07 -40.07
CA ASN A 667 34.21 -9.77 -38.67
C ASN A 667 33.12 -10.65 -38.08
N SER A 668 33.35 -11.07 -36.83
CA SER A 668 32.47 -11.92 -36.03
C SER A 668 31.35 -11.07 -35.39
N THR A 669 30.53 -10.42 -36.21
CA THR A 669 29.57 -9.42 -35.75
C THR A 669 28.22 -10.05 -35.39
N ALA A 670 27.77 -9.85 -34.16
CA ALA A 670 26.43 -10.21 -33.70
C ALA A 670 25.58 -8.94 -33.52
N VAL A 671 24.27 -9.04 -33.75
CA VAL A 671 23.30 -7.98 -33.49
C VAL A 671 22.42 -8.43 -32.33
N VAL A 672 22.39 -7.64 -31.27
CA VAL A 672 21.57 -7.86 -30.08
C VAL A 672 20.31 -7.04 -30.21
N GLN A 673 19.15 -7.70 -30.15
CA GLN A 673 17.85 -7.05 -30.33
C GLN A 673 16.90 -7.45 -29.22
N LEU A 674 16.26 -6.49 -28.56
CA LEU A 674 15.17 -6.72 -27.63
C LEU A 674 13.94 -7.26 -28.39
N MET A 675 13.20 -8.14 -27.74
CA MET A 675 11.91 -8.61 -28.20
C MET A 675 10.81 -7.95 -27.36
N ASN A 676 9.72 -7.59 -28.03
CA ASN A 676 8.52 -7.08 -27.40
C ASN A 676 7.75 -8.23 -26.72
N VAL A 677 6.71 -7.92 -25.94
CA VAL A 677 5.94 -8.93 -25.16
C VAL A 677 5.21 -9.93 -26.04
N ALA A 678 4.91 -9.56 -27.29
CA ALA A 678 4.37 -10.43 -28.33
C ALA A 678 5.42 -11.32 -29.04
N ASN A 679 6.67 -11.32 -28.57
CA ASN A 679 7.82 -12.03 -29.15
C ASN A 679 8.23 -11.57 -30.56
N ALA A 680 7.90 -10.34 -30.94
CA ALA A 680 8.43 -9.69 -32.14
C ALA A 680 9.77 -9.00 -31.80
N THR A 681 10.75 -9.09 -32.70
CA THR A 681 12.03 -8.41 -32.50
C THR A 681 11.89 -6.91 -32.79
N LEU A 682 12.27 -6.08 -31.82
CA LEU A 682 12.29 -4.62 -31.98
C LEU A 682 13.45 -4.20 -32.86
N THR A 683 13.13 -3.45 -33.90
CA THR A 683 14.10 -2.97 -34.91
C THR A 683 14.35 -1.47 -34.83
N THR A 684 13.70 -0.77 -33.90
CA THR A 684 13.82 0.67 -33.68
C THR A 684 14.28 0.94 -32.25
N PRO A 685 14.80 2.15 -31.96
CA PRO A 685 15.07 2.53 -30.59
C PRO A 685 13.79 2.55 -29.73
N ALA A 686 13.94 2.20 -28.46
CA ALA A 686 12.87 2.18 -27.46
C ALA A 686 13.41 2.64 -26.10
N ILE A 687 12.50 2.95 -25.17
CA ILE A 687 12.84 3.13 -23.75
C ILE A 687 12.29 1.94 -22.99
N VAL A 688 13.08 1.38 -22.10
CA VAL A 688 12.65 0.33 -21.18
C VAL A 688 12.80 0.83 -19.76
N ILE A 689 11.77 0.61 -18.94
CA ILE A 689 11.71 1.04 -17.54
C ILE A 689 11.47 -0.20 -16.70
N PHE A 690 12.44 -0.59 -15.89
CA PHE A 690 12.23 -1.62 -14.88
C PHE A 690 11.52 -1.02 -13.68
N GLU A 691 10.52 -1.75 -13.22
CA GLU A 691 9.89 -1.54 -11.93
C GLU A 691 10.74 -2.20 -10.84
N GLU A 692 10.57 -1.74 -9.61
CA GLU A 692 11.11 -2.44 -8.45
C GLU A 692 10.44 -3.81 -8.25
N LYS A 693 11.03 -4.60 -7.34
CA LYS A 693 10.62 -5.97 -7.09
C LYS A 693 9.19 -6.03 -6.55
N ASP A 694 8.30 -6.67 -7.29
CA ASP A 694 6.90 -6.81 -6.89
C ASP A 694 6.69 -7.81 -5.74
N ASP A 695 5.52 -7.72 -5.10
CA ASP A 695 5.05 -8.66 -4.07
C ASP A 695 4.19 -9.78 -4.69
N SER A 696 4.44 -10.12 -5.95
CA SER A 696 3.83 -11.29 -6.58
C SER A 696 4.39 -12.57 -5.95
N SER A 697 3.74 -13.71 -6.21
CA SER A 697 4.25 -15.01 -5.72
C SER A 697 5.66 -15.36 -6.21
N SER A 698 6.11 -14.76 -7.32
CA SER A 698 7.44 -14.97 -7.90
C SER A 698 8.42 -13.85 -7.58
N GLN A 699 7.92 -12.72 -7.03
CA GLN A 699 8.67 -11.52 -6.66
C GLN A 699 9.64 -11.10 -7.77
N LEU A 700 9.09 -10.61 -8.87
CA LEU A 700 9.80 -10.34 -10.12
C LEU A 700 10.08 -8.85 -10.28
N TYR A 701 11.10 -8.53 -11.07
CA TYR A 701 11.29 -7.18 -11.61
C TYR A 701 10.62 -7.16 -12.98
N GLU A 702 9.45 -6.55 -13.04
CA GLU A 702 8.70 -6.34 -14.27
C GLU A 702 9.24 -5.09 -14.99
N ALA A 703 8.88 -4.93 -16.25
CA ALA A 703 9.32 -3.83 -17.09
C ALA A 703 8.21 -3.29 -17.99
N LEU A 704 8.33 -2.00 -18.28
CA LEU A 704 7.54 -1.29 -19.28
C LEU A 704 8.42 -1.05 -20.52
N ILE A 705 7.92 -1.35 -21.72
CA ILE A 705 8.62 -1.14 -23.00
C ILE A 705 7.87 -0.08 -23.81
N VAL A 706 8.44 1.11 -23.93
CA VAL A 706 7.87 2.21 -24.71
C VAL A 706 8.29 2.08 -26.17
N ASN A 707 7.37 1.63 -27.01
CA ASN A 707 7.59 1.40 -28.44
C ASN A 707 7.32 2.66 -29.27
N ILE A 708 8.14 2.87 -30.30
CA ILE A 708 8.04 4.02 -31.21
C ILE A 708 7.71 3.55 -32.63
N GLU A 709 6.71 4.18 -33.26
CA GLU A 709 6.36 3.99 -34.67
C GLU A 709 6.83 5.14 -35.57
N GLY A 710 6.60 5.01 -36.89
CA GLY A 710 6.93 6.03 -37.89
C GLY A 710 8.36 5.97 -38.45
N SER A 711 9.17 4.98 -38.06
CA SER A 711 10.57 4.87 -38.51
C SER A 711 10.72 4.62 -40.02
N GLY A 712 11.73 5.24 -40.66
CA GLY A 712 12.21 4.85 -41.99
C GLY A 712 11.77 5.71 -43.18
N THR A 713 10.89 6.71 -42.99
CA THR A 713 10.66 7.78 -44.00
C THR A 713 10.35 9.11 -43.29
N THR A 714 11.02 10.22 -43.66
CA THR A 714 10.75 11.57 -43.11
C THR A 714 9.34 12.13 -43.40
N ALA A 715 8.48 11.36 -44.07
CA ALA A 715 7.10 11.75 -44.36
C ALA A 715 6.09 11.18 -43.36
N ALA A 716 6.46 10.16 -42.58
CA ALA A 716 5.65 9.65 -41.49
C ALA A 716 6.04 10.40 -40.21
N SER A 717 5.04 10.89 -39.48
CA SER A 717 5.28 11.47 -38.16
C SER A 717 5.59 10.34 -37.16
N VAL A 718 6.43 10.63 -36.18
CA VAL A 718 6.86 9.66 -35.15
C VAL A 718 5.99 9.80 -33.91
N GLY A 719 5.71 8.70 -33.23
CA GLY A 719 4.88 8.68 -32.03
C GLY A 719 5.09 7.43 -31.21
N VAL A 720 4.58 7.44 -29.97
CA VAL A 720 4.53 6.24 -29.14
C VAL A 720 3.46 5.30 -29.70
N SER A 721 3.83 4.11 -30.15
CA SER A 721 2.83 3.16 -30.64
C SER A 721 2.11 2.45 -29.51
N ASP A 722 2.84 2.15 -28.43
CA ASP A 722 2.39 1.32 -27.31
C ASP A 722 3.35 1.47 -26.11
N VAL A 723 2.86 1.22 -24.90
CA VAL A 723 3.67 1.00 -23.69
C VAL A 723 3.34 -0.40 -23.15
N GLU A 724 4.09 -1.39 -23.62
CA GLU A 724 3.86 -2.79 -23.29
C GLU A 724 4.33 -3.09 -21.86
N THR A 725 3.59 -3.93 -21.14
CA THR A 725 3.96 -4.38 -19.78
C THR A 725 4.40 -5.85 -19.79
N THR A 726 5.49 -6.20 -19.11
CA THR A 726 5.91 -7.62 -19.02
C THR A 726 5.06 -8.44 -18.07
N TRP A 727 4.27 -7.78 -17.22
CA TRP A 727 3.41 -8.44 -16.26
C TRP A 727 2.10 -8.93 -16.88
N GLY A 728 1.84 -10.23 -16.77
CA GLY A 728 0.62 -10.85 -17.30
C GLY A 728 0.62 -11.02 -18.82
N LYS A 729 -0.56 -11.20 -19.41
CA LYS A 729 -0.71 -11.11 -20.87
C LYS A 729 -1.13 -9.68 -21.14
N ASP A 730 -0.36 -8.95 -21.95
CA ASP A 730 -0.63 -7.57 -22.36
C ASP A 730 -2.11 -7.32 -22.73
N ALA A 731 -2.73 -8.25 -23.47
CA ALA A 731 -4.16 -8.25 -23.82
C ALA A 731 -5.17 -8.32 -22.64
N GLN A 732 -4.71 -8.40 -21.38
CA GLN A 732 -5.52 -8.33 -20.16
C GLN A 732 -5.49 -6.94 -19.52
N PHE A 733 -4.62 -6.05 -20.00
CA PHE A 733 -4.38 -4.69 -19.50
C PHE A 733 -4.42 -3.67 -20.63
N ASP A 734 -5.22 -3.95 -21.67
CA ASP A 734 -5.49 -3.06 -22.80
C ASP A 734 -5.79 -1.63 -22.31
N GLU A 735 -5.31 -0.64 -23.04
CA GLU A 735 -5.55 0.74 -22.67
C GLU A 735 -7.02 1.10 -22.84
N ILE A 736 -7.59 1.59 -21.76
CA ILE A 736 -9.01 1.89 -21.64
C ILE A 736 -9.22 3.35 -22.01
N GLN A 737 -10.01 3.59 -23.05
CA GLN A 737 -10.38 4.94 -23.46
C GLN A 737 -11.12 5.66 -22.32
N MET A 738 -10.70 6.89 -22.01
CA MET A 738 -11.41 7.76 -21.09
C MET A 738 -12.73 8.23 -21.70
N LYS A 739 -13.73 8.45 -20.84
CA LYS A 739 -15.06 8.93 -21.22
C LYS A 739 -15.14 10.45 -21.21
N THR A 740 -14.41 11.09 -20.31
CA THR A 740 -14.31 12.54 -20.24
C THR A 740 -13.46 13.12 -21.37
N ASP A 741 -12.52 12.34 -21.91
CA ASP A 741 -11.65 12.71 -23.02
C ASP A 741 -11.38 11.49 -23.92
N ASN A 742 -11.94 11.49 -25.13
CA ASN A 742 -11.85 10.36 -26.05
C ASN A 742 -10.48 10.25 -26.74
N ASP A 743 -9.58 11.21 -26.54
CA ASP A 743 -8.23 11.18 -27.10
C ASP A 743 -7.23 10.55 -26.09
N LEU A 744 -7.65 10.31 -24.84
CA LEU A 744 -6.82 9.74 -23.80
C LEU A 744 -7.20 8.29 -23.50
N TYR A 745 -6.18 7.44 -23.37
CA TYR A 745 -6.30 6.03 -23.04
C TYR A 745 -5.44 5.72 -21.82
N LYS A 746 -5.94 4.90 -20.89
CA LYS A 746 -5.24 4.58 -19.64
C LYS A 746 -5.17 3.09 -19.35
N SER A 747 -4.03 2.66 -18.83
CA SER A 747 -3.83 1.32 -18.27
C SER A 747 -3.07 1.41 -16.94
N ALA A 748 -3.09 0.31 -16.20
CA ALA A 748 -2.40 0.17 -14.92
C ALA A 748 -1.68 -1.17 -14.87
N ASP A 749 -0.44 -1.17 -14.40
CA ASP A 749 0.29 -2.40 -14.10
C ASP A 749 0.09 -2.84 -12.64
N PHE A 750 0.72 -3.97 -12.29
CA PHE A 750 0.66 -4.56 -10.96
C PHE A 750 1.46 -3.84 -9.89
N TRP A 751 2.55 -3.14 -10.26
CA TRP A 751 3.26 -2.26 -9.35
C TRP A 751 2.36 -1.09 -8.94
N GLY A 752 1.47 -0.69 -9.84
CA GLY A 752 0.56 0.43 -9.73
C GLY A 752 1.02 1.64 -10.52
N SER A 753 1.93 1.50 -11.49
CA SER A 753 2.21 2.56 -12.44
C SER A 753 1.01 2.76 -13.35
N LEU A 754 0.70 4.02 -13.62
CA LEU A 754 -0.42 4.41 -14.46
C LEU A 754 0.11 4.95 -15.78
N ILE A 755 -0.26 4.29 -16.86
CA ILE A 755 0.12 4.67 -18.21
C ILE A 755 -1.04 5.46 -18.80
N THR A 756 -0.74 6.62 -19.36
CA THR A 756 -1.69 7.43 -20.14
C THR A 756 -1.12 7.65 -21.54
N LEU A 757 -1.77 7.09 -22.54
CA LEU A 757 -1.52 7.37 -23.95
C LEU A 757 -2.42 8.53 -24.41
N ASP A 758 -1.81 9.53 -25.01
CA ASP A 758 -2.48 10.69 -25.60
C ASP A 758 -2.42 10.57 -27.13
N GLN A 759 -3.59 10.36 -27.73
CA GLN A 759 -3.83 10.20 -29.16
C GLN A 759 -4.48 11.44 -29.80
N SER A 760 -4.41 12.60 -29.14
CA SER A 760 -4.99 13.85 -29.65
C SER A 760 -4.38 14.29 -30.99
N ASP A 761 -3.13 13.92 -31.25
CA ASP A 761 -2.50 13.98 -32.57
C ASP A 761 -2.55 12.59 -33.22
N THR A 762 -3.43 12.42 -34.22
CA THR A 762 -3.69 11.13 -34.87
C THR A 762 -2.48 10.54 -35.58
N ASP A 763 -1.44 11.32 -35.83
CA ASP A 763 -0.22 10.89 -36.49
C ASP A 763 0.97 10.79 -35.51
N SER A 764 0.84 11.19 -34.24
CA SER A 764 1.96 11.31 -33.30
C SER A 764 1.56 11.25 -31.83
N TYR A 765 1.38 10.03 -31.32
CA TYR A 765 0.97 9.82 -29.94
C TYR A 765 2.09 10.10 -28.93
N SER A 766 1.69 10.41 -27.70
CA SER A 766 2.60 10.55 -26.56
C SER A 766 2.16 9.66 -25.39
N ALA A 767 3.10 9.34 -24.50
CA ALA A 767 2.83 8.54 -23.31
C ALA A 767 3.30 9.28 -22.05
N THR A 768 2.51 9.17 -20.99
CA THR A 768 2.87 9.60 -19.63
C THR A 768 2.74 8.40 -18.70
N ILE A 769 3.84 8.05 -18.02
CA ILE A 769 3.88 6.97 -17.02
C ILE A 769 3.99 7.62 -15.65
N SER A 770 2.96 7.45 -14.83
CA SER A 770 2.94 7.90 -13.44
C SER A 770 3.41 6.77 -12.53
N TYR A 771 4.66 6.85 -12.07
CA TYR A 771 5.36 5.80 -11.35
C TYR A 771 5.38 6.07 -9.83
N PRO A 772 4.86 5.16 -8.98
CA PRO A 772 4.82 5.32 -7.53
C PRO A 772 6.13 4.91 -6.82
N ASP A 773 6.42 5.51 -5.67
CA ASP A 773 7.63 5.26 -4.85
C ASP A 773 7.62 3.96 -4.03
N GLU A 774 6.47 3.29 -3.96
CA GLU A 774 6.32 1.93 -3.46
C GLU A 774 5.14 1.26 -4.17
N GLN A 775 5.07 -0.07 -4.10
CA GLN A 775 3.96 -0.81 -4.71
C GLN A 775 2.60 -0.36 -4.16
N VAL A 776 1.66 -0.14 -5.06
CA VAL A 776 0.34 0.39 -4.75
C VAL A 776 -0.59 -0.72 -4.27
N TYR A 777 -1.22 -0.51 -3.12
CA TYR A 777 -2.19 -1.43 -2.55
C TYR A 777 -3.44 -0.72 -2.02
N ALA A 778 -4.55 -1.45 -1.95
CA ALA A 778 -5.83 -0.95 -1.48
C ALA A 778 -5.94 -0.91 0.06
N LYS A 779 -6.51 0.19 0.57
CA LYS A 779 -6.90 0.39 1.97
C LYS A 779 -8.39 0.12 2.15
N LEU A 780 -8.72 -1.13 2.49
CA LEU A 780 -10.09 -1.62 2.64
C LEU A 780 -10.43 -1.96 4.10
N TYR A 781 -11.61 -1.57 4.57
CA TYR A 781 -12.06 -1.75 5.94
C TYR A 781 -13.43 -2.42 6.02
N ILE A 782 -13.65 -3.19 7.09
CA ILE A 782 -15.00 -3.48 7.60
C ILE A 782 -15.20 -2.66 8.87
N ALA A 783 -16.28 -1.89 8.93
CA ALA A 783 -16.51 -0.93 10.00
C ALA A 783 -17.98 -0.89 10.42
N GLU A 784 -18.24 -0.36 11.62
CA GLU A 784 -19.58 0.09 11.96
C GLU A 784 -19.99 1.27 11.04
N ASN A 785 -21.28 1.40 10.76
CA ASN A 785 -21.76 2.42 9.82
C ASN A 785 -21.41 3.85 10.25
N SER A 786 -21.43 4.13 11.57
CA SER A 786 -21.04 5.43 12.14
C SER A 786 -19.54 5.72 12.12
N ALA A 787 -18.70 4.75 11.76
CA ALA A 787 -17.27 4.98 11.68
C ALA A 787 -16.96 5.99 10.58
N ALA A 788 -16.08 6.93 10.87
CA ALA A 788 -15.52 7.82 9.85
C ALA A 788 -14.11 7.33 9.51
N ILE A 789 -13.89 7.06 8.23
CA ILE A 789 -12.62 6.62 7.69
C ILE A 789 -12.24 7.62 6.61
N SER A 790 -11.10 8.29 6.78
CA SER A 790 -10.52 9.14 5.74
C SER A 790 -9.13 8.62 5.42
N ALA A 791 -8.88 8.37 4.13
CA ALA A 791 -7.55 8.02 3.68
C ALA A 791 -6.59 9.18 3.99
N GLY A 792 -5.55 8.90 4.77
CA GLY A 792 -4.40 9.75 4.83
C GLY A 792 -3.69 9.70 3.48
N SER A 793 -3.53 10.86 2.84
CA SER A 793 -2.71 11.00 1.62
C SER A 793 -1.29 10.55 1.95
N GLY A 794 -0.89 9.38 1.46
CA GLY A 794 0.38 8.73 1.75
C GLY A 794 1.52 9.74 1.80
N GLY A 795 2.18 9.83 2.96
CA GLY A 795 3.52 10.37 3.10
C GLY A 795 4.47 9.20 3.22
N GLY A 796 5.21 8.91 2.14
CA GLY A 796 6.30 7.94 2.12
C GLY A 796 7.34 8.34 3.16
N GLY A 797 7.31 7.62 4.27
CA GLY A 797 8.17 7.87 5.41
C GLY A 797 7.98 6.76 6.41
N SER A 798 9.00 5.90 6.57
CA SER A 798 9.07 4.89 7.61
C SER A 798 9.14 5.56 9.00
N GLY A 799 8.03 6.11 9.46
CA GLY A 799 7.81 6.53 10.83
C GLY A 799 7.23 5.35 11.60
N GLY A 800 7.94 4.86 12.63
CA GLY A 800 7.44 3.75 13.44
C GLY A 800 6.03 4.02 13.95
N SER A 801 5.09 3.12 13.72
CA SER A 801 3.77 3.16 14.38
C SER A 801 3.95 2.77 15.86
N LEU A 802 3.28 3.48 16.78
CA LEU A 802 3.20 3.07 18.19
C LEU A 802 2.60 1.66 18.33
N GLY A 803 1.78 1.22 17.36
CA GLY A 803 0.90 0.07 17.53
C GLY A 803 -0.09 0.29 18.67
N SER A 804 -0.74 -0.79 19.11
CA SER A 804 -1.55 -0.73 20.33
C SER A 804 -0.65 -0.70 21.57
N VAL A 805 -0.51 0.47 22.19
CA VAL A 805 0.27 0.65 23.44
C VAL A 805 -0.60 0.65 24.69
N THR A 806 -1.93 0.65 24.54
CA THR A 806 -2.86 0.71 25.67
C THR A 806 -3.17 -0.69 26.18
N ILE A 807 -2.91 -0.92 27.46
CA ILE A 807 -3.17 -2.20 28.14
C ILE A 807 -3.93 -1.97 29.45
N ARG A 808 -4.57 -3.02 29.97
CA ARG A 808 -5.18 -2.96 31.30
C ARG A 808 -4.15 -3.11 32.40
N ASP A 809 -4.42 -2.57 33.57
CA ASP A 809 -3.58 -2.71 34.76
C ASP A 809 -3.35 -4.18 35.16
N SER A 810 -4.32 -5.07 34.89
CA SER A 810 -4.18 -6.52 35.05
C SER A 810 -3.15 -7.17 34.11
N GLU A 811 -2.77 -6.49 33.02
CA GLU A 811 -1.90 -7.01 31.96
C GLU A 811 -0.49 -6.39 32.01
N VAL A 812 -0.20 -5.55 33.01
CA VAL A 812 1.06 -4.78 33.11
C VAL A 812 2.34 -5.64 33.07
N VAL A 813 2.24 -6.91 33.47
CA VAL A 813 3.36 -7.86 33.41
C VAL A 813 3.84 -8.10 31.98
N SER A 814 2.93 -8.04 30.99
CA SER A 814 3.24 -8.26 29.58
C SER A 814 4.14 -7.17 28.97
N VAL A 815 4.19 -5.99 29.59
CA VAL A 815 4.96 -4.82 29.13
C VAL A 815 6.10 -4.44 30.09
N SER A 816 6.56 -5.39 30.90
CA SER A 816 7.61 -5.16 31.92
C SER A 816 8.95 -4.61 31.38
N SER A 817 9.20 -4.75 30.07
CA SER A 817 10.38 -4.20 29.39
C SER A 817 10.25 -2.75 28.91
N LYS A 818 9.07 -2.11 29.08
CA LYS A 818 8.75 -0.77 28.58
C LYS A 818 8.70 0.30 29.69
N ASN A 819 8.78 1.58 29.32
CA ASN A 819 8.38 2.66 30.24
C ASN A 819 6.85 2.72 30.33
N LEU A 820 6.31 3.09 31.49
CA LEU A 820 4.86 3.07 31.72
C LEU A 820 4.31 4.49 31.84
N ILE A 821 3.17 4.76 31.22
CA ILE A 821 2.31 5.88 31.60
C ILE A 821 1.04 5.30 32.21
N VAL A 822 0.86 5.52 33.50
CA VAL A 822 -0.26 4.97 34.26
C VAL A 822 -1.33 6.03 34.37
N LEU A 823 -2.46 5.78 33.71
CA LEU A 823 -3.60 6.70 33.64
C LEU A 823 -4.69 6.31 34.64
N GLY A 824 -5.20 7.33 35.32
CA GLY A 824 -6.30 7.21 36.27
C GLY A 824 -5.83 7.04 37.72
N GLY A 825 -6.75 7.33 38.65
CA GLY A 825 -6.48 7.29 40.09
C GLY A 825 -6.25 5.86 40.63
N SER A 826 -5.57 5.77 41.77
CA SER A 826 -5.28 4.52 42.50
C SER A 826 -6.50 3.77 43.03
N CYS A 827 -7.69 4.33 42.89
CA CYS A 827 -8.94 3.68 43.27
C CYS A 827 -9.36 2.58 42.28
N ILE A 828 -9.04 2.80 40.99
CA ILE A 828 -9.46 1.92 39.88
C ILE A 828 -8.27 1.31 39.13
N ASN A 829 -7.05 1.81 39.37
CA ASN A 829 -5.83 1.34 38.75
C ASN A 829 -4.89 0.79 39.82
N SER A 830 -4.70 -0.53 39.83
CA SER A 830 -3.87 -1.24 40.81
C SER A 830 -2.38 -0.92 40.69
N VAL A 831 -1.91 -0.57 39.48
CA VAL A 831 -0.54 -0.11 39.25
C VAL A 831 -0.33 1.28 39.84
N ALA A 832 -1.32 2.18 39.73
CA ALA A 832 -1.28 3.49 40.38
C ALA A 832 -1.23 3.38 41.91
N ALA A 833 -1.99 2.46 42.52
CA ALA A 833 -1.90 2.18 43.96
C ALA A 833 -0.50 1.69 44.38
N THR A 834 0.09 0.81 43.55
CA THR A 834 1.44 0.27 43.76
C THR A 834 2.51 1.37 43.68
N LEU A 835 2.41 2.29 42.71
CA LEU A 835 3.31 3.43 42.58
C LEU A 835 3.27 4.35 43.81
N LEU A 836 2.09 4.51 44.40
CA LEU A 836 1.90 5.25 45.65
C LEU A 836 2.28 4.44 46.91
N GLY A 837 2.82 3.23 46.76
CA GLY A 837 3.29 2.39 47.86
C GLY A 837 2.17 1.72 48.67
N SER A 838 1.01 1.46 48.06
CA SER A 838 -0.11 0.74 48.66
C SER A 838 -0.42 -0.54 47.88
N SER A 839 -0.70 -1.63 48.60
CA SER A 839 -1.21 -2.89 48.02
C SER A 839 -2.75 -2.94 47.94
N ALA A 840 -3.43 -1.89 48.43
CA ALA A 840 -4.88 -1.73 48.38
C ALA A 840 -5.24 -0.43 47.64
N PRO A 841 -6.41 -0.35 46.98
CA PRO A 841 -6.85 0.88 46.30
C PRO A 841 -6.88 2.06 47.28
N LEU A 842 -6.29 3.18 46.88
CA LEU A 842 -6.38 4.44 47.63
C LEU A 842 -7.45 5.31 46.96
N CYS A 843 -8.54 5.58 47.66
CA CYS A 843 -9.69 6.33 47.18
C CYS A 843 -9.97 7.52 48.10
N GLY A 844 -10.49 8.64 47.56
CA GLY A 844 -10.97 9.77 48.36
C GLY A 844 -9.93 10.37 49.32
N GLU A 845 -10.20 10.35 50.62
CA GLU A 845 -9.32 10.93 51.65
C GLU A 845 -7.95 10.22 51.73
N ASP A 846 -7.90 8.91 51.47
CA ASP A 846 -6.64 8.15 51.48
C ASP A 846 -5.75 8.54 50.30
N PHE A 847 -6.35 8.76 49.12
CA PHE A 847 -5.64 9.31 47.96
C PHE A 847 -5.14 10.72 48.27
N THR A 848 -6.00 11.58 48.81
CA THR A 848 -5.66 12.97 49.17
C THR A 848 -4.53 13.04 50.19
N THR A 849 -4.58 12.20 51.23
CA THR A 849 -3.55 12.14 52.27
C THR A 849 -2.20 11.70 51.71
N LYS A 850 -2.21 10.78 50.73
CA LYS A 850 -1.00 10.22 50.16
C LYS A 850 -0.36 11.12 49.10
N THR A 851 -1.16 11.75 48.25
CA THR A 851 -0.70 12.53 47.10
C THR A 851 -0.68 14.03 47.36
N GLY A 852 -1.50 14.51 48.30
CA GLY A 852 -1.78 15.93 48.51
C GLY A 852 -2.76 16.52 47.50
N VAL A 853 -3.45 15.69 46.69
CA VAL A 853 -4.38 16.11 45.62
C VAL A 853 -5.83 15.91 46.06
N GLY A 854 -6.58 17.02 46.13
CA GLY A 854 -8.01 17.03 46.45
C GLY A 854 -8.91 17.27 45.23
N SER A 855 -10.20 17.48 45.46
CA SER A 855 -11.19 17.71 44.40
C SER A 855 -10.84 18.92 43.52
N GLY A 856 -10.87 18.74 42.20
CA GLY A 856 -10.51 19.79 41.23
C GLY A 856 -9.02 19.92 40.98
N GLU A 857 -8.21 18.98 41.48
CA GLU A 857 -6.75 18.96 41.34
C GLU A 857 -6.28 17.65 40.71
N TYR A 858 -5.11 17.69 40.08
CA TYR A 858 -4.45 16.52 39.50
C TYR A 858 -2.97 16.41 39.88
N LEU A 859 -2.43 15.20 39.67
CA LEU A 859 -1.05 14.79 39.87
C LEU A 859 -0.43 14.28 38.56
N VAL A 860 0.79 14.74 38.26
CA VAL A 860 1.72 14.06 37.36
C VAL A 860 3.00 13.76 38.13
N GLU A 861 3.30 12.49 38.39
CA GLU A 861 4.47 12.08 39.19
C GLU A 861 5.21 10.93 38.53
N THR A 862 6.53 11.03 38.41
CA THR A 862 7.36 10.01 37.78
C THR A 862 8.16 9.22 38.81
N PHE A 863 8.09 7.90 38.71
CA PHE A 863 8.71 6.92 39.60
C PHE A 863 9.66 6.00 38.83
N VAL A 864 10.46 5.22 39.57
CA VAL A 864 11.06 3.99 39.03
C VAL A 864 9.92 2.99 38.78
N SER A 865 9.93 2.34 37.62
CA SER A 865 8.88 1.38 37.28
C SER A 865 8.87 0.19 38.25
N PRO A 866 7.70 -0.25 38.75
CA PRO A 866 7.58 -1.42 39.60
C PRO A 866 7.92 -2.73 38.85
N GLN A 867 7.93 -2.68 37.51
CA GLN A 867 8.23 -3.84 36.66
C GLN A 867 9.73 -3.99 36.37
N SER A 868 10.48 -2.88 36.38
CA SER A 868 11.93 -2.89 36.12
C SER A 868 12.61 -1.66 36.70
N SER A 869 13.71 -1.86 37.44
CA SER A 869 14.51 -0.77 38.02
C SER A 869 15.26 0.07 36.99
N SER A 870 15.35 -0.36 35.73
CA SER A 870 15.97 0.38 34.63
C SER A 870 14.98 1.23 33.80
N LYS A 871 13.69 1.21 34.15
CA LYS A 871 12.61 1.92 33.44
C LYS A 871 11.89 2.88 34.38
N ILE A 872 11.15 3.81 33.80
CA ILE A 872 10.32 4.76 34.56
C ILE A 872 8.82 4.44 34.42
N ALA A 873 8.04 4.92 35.39
CA ALA A 873 6.58 4.92 35.33
C ALA A 873 6.07 6.32 35.71
N THR A 874 5.32 6.98 34.83
CA THR A 874 4.69 8.27 35.14
C THR A 874 3.21 8.07 35.44
N LEU A 875 2.80 8.40 36.67
CA LEU A 875 1.41 8.41 37.12
C LEU A 875 0.77 9.73 36.69
N VAL A 876 -0.35 9.65 35.98
CA VAL A 876 -1.17 10.79 35.55
C VAL A 876 -2.58 10.56 36.09
N ALA A 877 -2.91 11.24 37.20
CA ALA A 877 -4.10 10.97 37.97
C ALA A 877 -4.77 12.24 38.49
N GLY A 878 -6.07 12.37 38.23
CA GLY A 878 -6.93 13.37 38.86
C GLY A 878 -7.66 12.83 40.09
N TYR A 879 -8.21 13.72 40.92
CA TYR A 879 -9.13 13.33 42.00
C TYR A 879 -10.44 12.73 41.44
N ASN A 880 -10.90 13.22 40.29
CA ASN A 880 -11.96 12.63 39.48
C ASN A 880 -11.52 12.47 38.01
N ALA A 881 -12.38 11.91 37.17
CA ALA A 881 -12.04 11.65 35.77
C ALA A 881 -11.79 12.92 34.92
N ALA A 882 -12.51 14.01 35.19
CA ALA A 882 -12.27 15.28 34.51
C ALA A 882 -10.91 15.89 34.88
N ASP A 883 -10.49 15.73 36.14
CA ASP A 883 -9.18 16.13 36.62
C ASP A 883 -8.06 15.28 35.95
N THR A 884 -8.31 13.99 35.69
CA THR A 884 -7.38 13.12 34.95
C THR A 884 -7.21 13.60 33.50
N THR A 885 -8.30 14.02 32.83
CA THR A 885 -8.21 14.62 31.49
C THR A 885 -7.36 15.90 31.49
N ASN A 886 -7.49 16.74 32.52
CA ASN A 886 -6.64 17.93 32.65
C ASN A 886 -5.16 17.57 32.86
N ALA A 887 -4.88 16.50 33.62
CA ALA A 887 -3.54 16.00 33.84
C ALA A 887 -2.88 15.51 32.54
N VAL A 888 -3.63 14.79 31.70
CA VAL A 888 -3.15 14.34 30.38
C VAL A 888 -2.86 15.53 29.48
N LYS A 889 -3.76 16.51 29.41
CA LYS A 889 -3.53 17.75 28.64
C LYS A 889 -2.31 18.52 29.12
N PHE A 890 -2.07 18.59 30.43
CA PHE A 890 -0.86 19.20 30.97
C PHE A 890 0.39 18.44 30.53
N LEU A 891 0.39 17.11 30.63
CA LEU A 891 1.51 16.26 30.22
C LEU A 891 1.87 16.46 28.74
N THR A 892 0.87 16.49 27.85
CA THR A 892 1.08 16.59 26.39
C THR A 892 1.38 18.00 25.91
N THR A 893 0.89 19.05 26.59
CA THR A 893 1.07 20.45 26.13
C THR A 893 2.23 21.19 26.81
N LYS A 894 2.62 20.79 28.02
CA LYS A 894 3.67 21.47 28.80
C LYS A 894 4.99 20.71 28.84
N SER A 895 5.02 19.46 28.38
CA SER A 895 6.23 18.64 28.32
C SER A 895 7.02 18.64 29.64
N PRO A 896 6.41 18.23 30.78
CA PRO A 896 7.09 18.24 32.07
C PRO A 896 8.30 17.29 32.08
N MET A 897 9.29 17.55 32.96
CA MET A 897 10.42 16.65 33.17
C MET A 897 9.93 15.29 33.69
N THR A 898 10.43 14.21 33.12
CA THR A 898 10.05 12.82 33.40
C THR A 898 11.16 12.05 34.14
N ASP A 899 12.07 12.76 34.80
CA ASP A 899 13.06 12.11 35.67
C ASP A 899 12.35 11.49 36.89
N SER A 900 12.82 10.34 37.37
CA SER A 900 12.28 9.73 38.59
C SER A 900 12.37 10.70 39.77
N GLY A 901 11.28 10.83 40.52
CA GLY A 901 11.13 11.73 41.67
C GLY A 901 10.58 13.12 41.30
N LYS A 902 10.23 13.39 40.04
CA LYS A 902 9.57 14.64 39.65
C LYS A 902 8.06 14.56 39.92
N LYS A 903 7.52 15.61 40.53
CA LYS A 903 6.11 15.72 40.93
C LYS A 903 5.54 17.08 40.55
N TYR A 904 4.39 17.06 39.87
CA TYR A 904 3.64 18.24 39.45
C TYR A 904 2.22 18.15 39.96
N LYS A 905 1.71 19.27 40.47
CA LYS A 905 0.31 19.42 40.89
C LYS A 905 -0.31 20.61 40.18
N GLY A 906 -1.55 20.44 39.72
CA GLY A 906 -2.28 21.48 38.99
C GLY A 906 -3.78 21.41 39.19
N THR A 907 -4.47 22.47 38.77
CA THR A 907 -5.93 22.60 38.81
C THR A 907 -6.54 22.80 37.41
N THR A 908 -5.73 23.18 36.42
CA THR A 908 -6.16 23.41 35.03
C THR A 908 -5.19 22.75 34.07
N ALA A 909 -5.63 22.50 32.83
CA ALA A 909 -4.80 21.90 31.78
C ALA A 909 -3.48 22.66 31.47
N THR A 910 -3.32 23.90 31.96
CA THR A 910 -2.14 24.75 31.69
C THR A 910 -1.32 25.12 32.93
N ASP A 911 -1.82 24.84 34.14
CA ASP A 911 -1.20 25.27 35.39
C ASP A 911 -0.66 24.06 36.17
N GLY A 912 0.67 23.85 36.15
CA GLY A 912 1.34 22.83 36.95
C GLY A 912 2.54 23.41 37.70
N ALA A 913 2.50 23.37 39.04
CA ALA A 913 3.63 23.78 39.88
C ALA A 913 4.46 22.55 40.28
N ILE A 914 5.78 22.70 40.28
CA ILE A 914 6.69 21.69 40.83
C ILE A 914 6.46 21.63 42.34
N VAL A 915 6.11 20.44 42.84
CA VAL A 915 6.00 20.18 44.27
C VAL A 915 7.32 19.54 44.72
N ALA A 916 8.02 20.21 45.64
CA ALA A 916 9.29 19.73 46.19
C ALA A 916 9.13 18.52 47.10
#